data_AF-E9BQZ9-F1
#
_entry.id   AF-E9BQZ9-F1
#
_cell.length_a   1.000
_cell.length_b   1.000
_cell.length_c   1.000
_cell.angle_alpha   90.00
_cell.angle_beta   90.00
_cell.angle_gamma   90.00
#
_symmetry.space_group_name_H-M   'P 1'
#
loop_
_entity.id
_entity.type
_entity.pdbx_description
1 polymer ?
#
loop_
_entity_poly.entity_id
_entity_poly.type
_entity_poly.pdbx_seq_one_letter_code
_entity_poly.pdbx_strand_id
1 'polypeptide(L)'
;MNPLLARDYEVPKKPIFLLEGRDVVQSTEASAFVSNSVTDSVMYSTNGNLGLRHLSEVERVGFKTEVLMNGLYHEEPTDISEYMGIPRTNQVGASICTVDFDCMLDGESGTLSSIPSRKLSLDDGAYRSHCSDVMSADGGLIFDTKYVRTVGLSDLSTWGAQVCYSDFRLGAKGSPVSVGSDTKIGFCNCVAGSGAPHSLSVDSMSDGALQIHSSHVTHCSHSDLNYRIELVVLISIDQECWDVAHQQMDHVHQCSLTSDKEVTTFTEVECVVKYGDTYRPLQAEVEGTAWIRESESDTTSPFSRDRYNVSAGGGGGGARDGASSYSNTESKEHGNGDRDGGSNSAFLRPGSWHYHTFHSSNKAQKSYVIKKRFMMPLTPETVPDSVVLTFRACHKRDHAEQRPRALPTIEEMIADQKAALQLFWKTFDADVKLQDELSPSRSSLPFVYNAFRMFMVSHGLEGGLSRSGLSAAGDGLQFNLSEYIYYGLYYLLTQPEACLRLLKSVYHMLPQSRKYARVLAMNHGAVFPLNTISGVHSTHAANVSNARFHVNAEIGFLIALYDEAAESISAEDRLLLLELMMESARIWPQCGEWQDDHTVFRLDNIAGTDEYNSNASGNFYVNISARRHIASAFSFLDRQREHLTEEQLNSVFASLGMSRHEMAELQAVGDGIVVPQRHERLGVYMVHDNFDTLIDWGNERAMHPLHLNYHPIHIYRRKLIDVPEVLLGMLLYPDEFDQRDFQQNFEYYLPLCTFDSPESLFVMVHALCRARSNFSQPMPLLRSLANIDLDNIVYSAEGGLHFSAMASTLPGLIFGCGGVQLSRKGLQVHPILPARIERYSFTIKWRGAVLRVLVDRANITYDLLAGASLRFIHGTPGERIHLHTGFGRCPETTHLAIPRTSQSQVAQFDGVVLLSDCLFDNLLEYSYRSWYKTLETLFDTYRVLHNRPIPSLTPEEFIEKVVYQHEDGEISFSGIDQILQRRGLCLELGTPEDAEIVETRYGLANAKLAEMTEMVVMSPPPVNAGLFRLLKGLVENGVALAVVSYSRTLKQLLASNPQLARLFVASIDGEEAYDWKIKGQPHLDLYMRAAEKIHVDINRCLVISHHLDRGFNAKEMSKFRMFIDVEDPFVSSRFLSSPYPSLTPEESKETGRDNPVVCRLELSRIPSSIDELEDMVDGRKM
;
A
#
# COMPACT_ATOMS: atom_id res chain seq x y z
N MET A 1 9.12 16.63 8.01
CA MET A 1 9.07 16.06 6.66
C MET A 1 9.42 17.18 5.69
N ASN A 2 10.25 16.93 4.68
CA ASN A 2 10.57 17.92 3.64
C ASN A 2 9.60 17.71 2.47
N PRO A 3 8.70 18.66 2.14
CA PRO A 3 7.72 18.47 1.07
C PRO A 3 8.34 18.45 -0.33
N LEU A 4 9.61 18.88 -0.51
CA LEU A 4 10.30 18.75 -1.79
C LEU A 4 10.86 17.34 -2.02
N LEU A 5 11.07 16.56 -0.95
CA LEU A 5 11.79 15.29 -0.99
C LEU A 5 10.96 14.08 -0.57
N ALA A 6 9.95 14.26 0.28
CA ALA A 6 9.07 13.18 0.67
C ALA A 6 8.11 12.84 -0.46
N ARG A 7 7.78 11.56 -0.64
CA ARG A 7 6.73 11.12 -1.54
C ARG A 7 5.36 11.54 -1.01
N ASP A 8 4.57 12.22 -1.84
CA ASP A 8 3.15 12.43 -1.53
C ASP A 8 2.38 11.13 -1.81
N TYR A 9 1.73 10.61 -0.78
CA TYR A 9 0.84 9.46 -0.88
C TYR A 9 -0.61 9.93 -0.87
N GLU A 10 -1.16 10.16 -2.06
CA GLU A 10 -2.58 10.46 -2.21
C GLU A 10 -3.40 9.17 -2.22
N VAL A 11 -4.17 8.95 -1.14
CA VAL A 11 -5.26 7.97 -1.14
C VAL A 11 -6.40 8.53 -2.00
N PRO A 12 -6.82 7.84 -3.08
CA PRO A 12 -7.81 8.37 -4.01
C PRO A 12 -9.15 8.65 -3.31
N LYS A 13 -9.80 9.77 -3.68
CA LYS A 13 -11.11 10.17 -3.13
C LYS A 13 -12.21 9.13 -3.40
N LYS A 14 -12.08 8.34 -4.47
CA LYS A 14 -12.95 7.20 -4.80
C LYS A 14 -12.17 5.90 -4.61
N PRO A 15 -12.61 4.98 -3.73
CA PRO A 15 -11.91 3.72 -3.50
C PRO A 15 -12.13 2.73 -4.64
N ILE A 16 -11.09 1.94 -4.95
CA ILE A 16 -11.15 0.86 -5.96
C ILE A 16 -11.93 -0.34 -5.41
N PHE A 17 -11.79 -0.63 -4.12
CA PHE A 17 -12.48 -1.72 -3.43
C PHE A 17 -13.25 -1.21 -2.20
N LEU A 18 -14.38 -1.85 -1.92
CA LEU A 18 -15.25 -1.57 -0.78
C LEU A 18 -15.36 -2.81 0.11
N LEU A 19 -15.72 -2.60 1.39
CA LEU A 19 -16.02 -3.67 2.34
C LEU A 19 -17.53 -3.75 2.57
N GLU A 20 -18.20 -4.71 1.93
CA GLU A 20 -19.61 -5.01 2.15
C GLU A 20 -19.74 -6.11 3.21
N GLY A 21 -19.85 -5.71 4.48
CA GLY A 21 -19.89 -6.64 5.60
C GLY A 21 -18.55 -7.35 5.82
N ARG A 22 -18.39 -8.54 5.24
CA ARG A 22 -17.16 -9.37 5.27
C ARG A 22 -16.56 -9.59 3.88
N ASP A 23 -17.08 -8.89 2.89
CA ASP A 23 -16.75 -9.11 1.48
C ASP A 23 -16.02 -7.92 0.89
N VAL A 24 -14.87 -8.18 0.27
CA VAL A 24 -14.18 -7.19 -0.57
C VAL A 24 -14.83 -7.21 -1.94
N VAL A 25 -15.39 -6.08 -2.37
CA VAL A 25 -16.06 -5.94 -3.67
C VAL A 25 -15.41 -4.85 -4.52
N GLN A 26 -15.42 -5.01 -5.84
CA GLN A 26 -14.90 -3.99 -6.76
C GLN A 26 -15.90 -2.84 -6.92
N SER A 27 -15.42 -1.59 -6.78
CA SER A 27 -16.22 -0.38 -6.95
C SER A 27 -16.52 -0.12 -8.42
N THR A 28 -17.81 -0.01 -8.78
CA THR A 28 -18.27 0.23 -10.17
C THR A 28 -17.92 1.63 -10.70
N GLU A 29 -17.75 2.62 -9.81
CA GLU A 29 -17.33 3.97 -10.22
C GLU A 29 -15.84 4.06 -10.53
N ALA A 30 -15.02 3.25 -9.85
CA ALA A 30 -13.57 3.25 -9.99
C ALA A 30 -13.07 2.22 -11.01
N SER A 31 -13.80 1.12 -11.23
CA SER A 31 -13.41 0.02 -12.13
C SER A 31 -13.15 0.46 -13.57
N ALA A 32 -13.76 1.55 -14.04
CA ALA A 32 -13.52 2.10 -15.38
C ALA A 32 -12.13 2.76 -15.57
N PHE A 33 -11.40 3.02 -14.48
CA PHE A 33 -10.14 3.79 -14.50
C PHE A 33 -8.93 2.99 -13.98
N VAL A 34 -9.10 1.69 -13.71
CA VAL A 34 -8.10 0.85 -13.06
C VAL A 34 -7.80 -0.38 -13.93
N SER A 35 -6.52 -0.72 -14.08
CA SER A 35 -6.12 -1.94 -14.80
C SER A 35 -6.69 -3.18 -14.12
N ASN A 36 -7.16 -4.14 -14.92
CA ASN A 36 -7.62 -5.44 -14.42
C ASN A 36 -6.55 -6.15 -13.59
N SER A 37 -5.26 -5.97 -13.89
CA SER A 37 -4.15 -6.53 -13.11
C SER A 37 -4.21 -6.19 -11.61
N VAL A 38 -4.75 -5.02 -11.24
CA VAL A 38 -5.00 -4.65 -9.83
C VAL A 38 -6.10 -5.53 -9.23
N THR A 39 -7.20 -5.72 -9.96
CA THR A 39 -8.34 -6.55 -9.54
C THR A 39 -7.94 -8.00 -9.44
N ASP A 40 -7.20 -8.50 -10.41
CA ASP A 40 -6.67 -9.86 -10.52
C ASP A 40 -5.75 -10.19 -9.34
N SER A 41 -4.83 -9.27 -9.00
CA SER A 41 -3.93 -9.39 -7.85
C SER A 41 -4.68 -9.28 -6.51
N VAL A 42 -5.66 -8.36 -6.36
CA VAL A 42 -6.42 -8.19 -5.12
C VAL A 42 -7.46 -9.30 -4.89
N MET A 43 -7.99 -9.93 -5.94
CA MET A 43 -9.06 -10.95 -5.86
C MET A 43 -8.54 -12.40 -6.01
N TYR A 44 -7.22 -12.62 -6.12
CA TYR A 44 -6.64 -13.96 -6.23
C TYR A 44 -6.97 -14.87 -5.03
N SER A 45 -6.93 -16.19 -5.23
CA SER A 45 -7.13 -17.18 -4.15
C SER A 45 -5.78 -17.81 -3.77
N THR A 46 -5.50 -18.02 -2.49
CA THR A 46 -4.23 -18.64 -2.04
C THR A 46 -4.40 -19.40 -0.74
N ASN A 47 -3.59 -20.43 -0.53
CA ASN A 47 -3.39 -21.12 0.75
C ASN A 47 -1.90 -21.14 1.16
N GLY A 48 -1.05 -20.32 0.52
CA GLY A 48 0.41 -20.34 0.66
C GLY A 48 1.13 -21.54 0.01
N ASN A 49 0.41 -22.66 -0.18
CA ASN A 49 0.67 -23.74 -1.13
C ASN A 49 0.68 -23.28 -2.60
N LEU A 50 -0.53 -22.93 -3.03
CA LEU A 50 -0.95 -22.54 -4.38
C LEU A 50 -1.47 -21.11 -4.39
N GLY A 51 -1.24 -20.41 -5.49
CA GLY A 51 -1.86 -19.13 -5.82
C GLY A 51 -2.66 -19.24 -7.12
N LEU A 52 -3.86 -18.69 -7.14
CA LEU A 52 -4.79 -18.74 -8.27
C LEU A 52 -5.16 -17.32 -8.68
N ARG A 53 -4.47 -16.79 -9.68
CA ARG A 53 -4.71 -15.45 -10.22
C ARG A 53 -5.81 -15.54 -11.28
N HIS A 54 -6.93 -14.84 -11.06
CA HIS A 54 -7.93 -14.67 -12.12
C HIS A 54 -7.38 -13.71 -13.17
N LEU A 55 -7.80 -13.85 -14.41
CA LEU A 55 -7.69 -12.77 -15.40
C LEU A 55 -9.12 -12.27 -15.67
N SER A 56 -9.40 -11.06 -15.19
CA SER A 56 -10.76 -10.52 -15.13
C SER A 56 -11.43 -10.39 -16.50
N GLU A 57 -12.71 -10.73 -16.52
CA GLU A 57 -13.60 -10.71 -17.68
C GLU A 57 -13.94 -9.27 -18.11
N VAL A 58 -13.93 -8.94 -19.40
CA VAL A 58 -14.12 -7.54 -19.88
C VAL A 58 -15.23 -7.44 -20.92
N GLU A 59 -15.02 -8.05 -22.08
CA GLU A 59 -15.95 -7.97 -23.21
C GLU A 59 -16.74 -9.27 -23.42
N ARG A 60 -16.16 -10.40 -23.00
CA ARG A 60 -16.66 -11.75 -23.28
C ARG A 60 -16.72 -12.58 -22.00
N VAL A 61 -17.63 -13.56 -21.98
CA VAL A 61 -17.68 -14.58 -20.92
C VAL A 61 -16.55 -15.59 -21.14
N GLY A 62 -15.66 -15.68 -20.15
CA GLY A 62 -14.53 -16.61 -20.11
C GLY A 62 -13.82 -16.49 -18.77
N PHE A 63 -13.37 -17.60 -18.18
CA PHE A 63 -12.83 -17.61 -16.81
C PHE A 63 -11.42 -18.20 -16.77
N LYS A 64 -10.41 -17.38 -17.10
CA LYS A 64 -9.02 -17.81 -17.13
C LYS A 64 -8.35 -17.65 -15.76
N THR A 65 -7.79 -18.74 -15.24
CA THR A 65 -7.01 -18.79 -13.99
C THR A 65 -5.58 -19.22 -14.27
N GLU A 66 -4.61 -18.43 -13.82
CA GLU A 66 -3.21 -18.82 -13.75
C GLU A 66 -2.94 -19.55 -12.41
N VAL A 67 -2.23 -20.68 -12.48
CA VAL A 67 -1.92 -21.52 -11.31
C VAL A 67 -0.44 -21.44 -10.95
N LEU A 68 -0.16 -20.85 -9.79
CA LEU A 68 1.16 -20.69 -9.20
C LEU A 68 1.32 -21.66 -8.01
N MET A 69 2.55 -22.09 -7.73
CA MET A 69 2.88 -22.87 -6.54
C MET A 69 4.20 -22.38 -5.97
N ASN A 70 4.28 -22.37 -4.63
CA ASN A 70 5.42 -21.82 -3.91
C ASN A 70 6.74 -22.55 -4.27
N GLY A 71 7.68 -21.86 -4.91
CA GLY A 71 9.06 -22.31 -5.18
C GLY A 71 9.27 -23.70 -5.80
N LEU A 72 9.00 -23.92 -7.10
CA LEU A 72 8.28 -23.06 -8.02
C LEU A 72 9.16 -22.07 -8.80
N TYR A 73 10.22 -22.54 -9.49
CA TYR A 73 11.09 -21.69 -10.31
C TYR A 73 11.66 -22.38 -11.55
N HIS A 74 12.00 -21.57 -12.55
CA HIS A 74 12.90 -21.88 -13.67
C HIS A 74 14.26 -21.20 -13.45
N GLU A 75 15.30 -21.69 -14.10
CA GLU A 75 16.60 -21.02 -14.17
C GLU A 75 16.79 -20.29 -15.49
N GLU A 76 17.15 -19.00 -15.43
CA GLU A 76 17.44 -18.16 -16.59
C GLU A 76 18.92 -17.74 -16.59
N PRO A 77 19.62 -17.70 -17.74
CA PRO A 77 21.02 -17.25 -17.79
C PRO A 77 21.17 -15.81 -17.32
N THR A 78 22.19 -15.52 -16.51
CA THR A 78 22.57 -14.13 -16.20
C THR A 78 23.39 -13.53 -17.34
N ASP A 79 23.24 -12.22 -17.58
CA ASP A 79 24.04 -11.47 -18.59
C ASP A 79 25.56 -11.47 -18.30
N ILE A 80 26.00 -11.97 -17.13
CA ILE A 80 27.39 -11.88 -16.66
C ILE A 80 27.93 -13.26 -16.23
N SER A 81 27.97 -14.19 -17.18
CA SER A 81 28.24 -15.62 -16.95
C SER A 81 29.69 -16.02 -16.57
N GLU A 82 30.65 -15.09 -16.50
CA GLU A 82 32.09 -15.40 -16.35
C GLU A 82 32.67 -15.20 -14.93
N TYR A 83 31.96 -14.60 -13.97
CA TYR A 83 32.51 -14.36 -12.61
C TYR A 83 32.21 -15.51 -11.65
N MET A 84 33.26 -16.05 -11.01
CA MET A 84 33.18 -17.13 -10.02
C MET A 84 32.35 -16.82 -8.76
N GLY A 85 32.07 -15.53 -8.48
CA GLY A 85 31.29 -15.08 -7.33
C GLY A 85 29.79 -14.89 -7.61
N ILE A 86 29.34 -15.01 -8.85
CA ILE A 86 27.94 -14.77 -9.26
C ILE A 86 27.32 -16.11 -9.68
N PRO A 87 26.06 -16.40 -9.28
CA PRO A 87 25.28 -17.49 -9.87
C PRO A 87 25.25 -17.37 -11.41
N ARG A 88 25.50 -18.47 -12.13
CA ARG A 88 25.45 -18.47 -13.61
C ARG A 88 24.03 -18.19 -14.12
N THR A 89 23.05 -18.63 -13.35
CA THR A 89 21.61 -18.53 -13.60
C THR A 89 20.91 -17.80 -12.47
N ASN A 90 19.82 -17.10 -12.78
CA ASN A 90 18.90 -16.50 -11.82
C ASN A 90 17.66 -17.39 -11.65
N GLN A 91 17.02 -17.38 -10.47
CA GLN A 91 15.80 -18.16 -10.21
C GLN A 91 14.56 -17.28 -10.43
N VAL A 92 13.74 -17.65 -11.42
CA VAL A 92 12.54 -16.89 -11.83
C VAL A 92 11.30 -17.73 -11.55
N GLY A 93 10.29 -17.13 -10.92
CA GLY A 93 9.07 -17.79 -10.49
C GLY A 93 8.28 -18.48 -11.61
N ALA A 94 8.01 -19.78 -11.44
CA ALA A 94 7.34 -20.60 -12.44
C ALA A 94 5.81 -20.65 -12.27
N SER A 95 5.11 -20.53 -13.39
CA SER A 95 3.67 -20.83 -13.51
C SER A 95 3.50 -22.31 -13.89
N ILE A 96 2.57 -23.04 -13.26
CA ILE A 96 2.35 -24.47 -13.55
C ILE A 96 1.61 -24.62 -14.87
N CYS A 97 0.47 -23.93 -14.98
CA CYS A 97 -0.43 -23.97 -16.12
C CYS A 97 -1.44 -22.80 -16.03
N THR A 98 -2.15 -22.57 -17.13
CA THR A 98 -3.38 -21.78 -17.11
C THR A 98 -4.57 -22.70 -17.36
N VAL A 99 -5.67 -22.46 -16.64
CA VAL A 99 -6.95 -23.16 -16.80
C VAL A 99 -7.99 -22.15 -17.27
N ASP A 100 -8.63 -22.41 -18.40
CA ASP A 100 -9.65 -21.55 -19.00
C ASP A 100 -11.01 -22.26 -19.06
N PHE A 101 -12.08 -21.48 -18.90
CA PHE A 101 -13.46 -21.94 -19.07
C PHE A 101 -14.15 -21.06 -20.10
N ASP A 102 -14.32 -21.57 -21.32
CA ASP A 102 -15.04 -20.88 -22.39
C ASP A 102 -16.48 -21.40 -22.51
N CYS A 103 -17.40 -20.50 -22.85
CA CYS A 103 -18.75 -20.83 -23.30
C CYS A 103 -18.97 -20.31 -24.71
N MET A 104 -18.92 -21.22 -25.69
CA MET A 104 -19.10 -20.91 -27.09
C MET A 104 -20.56 -21.19 -27.52
N LEU A 105 -21.16 -20.23 -28.19
CA LEU A 105 -22.53 -20.23 -28.69
C LEU A 105 -22.45 -20.26 -30.22
N ASP A 106 -22.75 -21.40 -30.82
CA ASP A 106 -22.60 -21.68 -32.26
C ASP A 106 -21.20 -21.44 -32.86
N GLY A 107 -20.19 -21.25 -32.01
CA GLY A 107 -18.80 -21.01 -32.40
C GLY A 107 -18.26 -19.63 -32.00
N GLU A 108 -19.08 -18.76 -31.39
CA GLU A 108 -18.68 -17.44 -30.90
C GLU A 108 -18.83 -17.32 -29.37
N SER A 109 -17.94 -16.58 -28.71
CA SER A 109 -18.02 -16.36 -27.26
C SER A 109 -19.20 -15.44 -26.91
N GLY A 110 -19.91 -15.70 -25.81
CA GLY A 110 -20.94 -14.79 -25.30
C GLY A 110 -20.36 -13.42 -24.92
N THR A 111 -21.08 -12.35 -25.25
CA THR A 111 -20.69 -10.94 -24.98
C THR A 111 -21.28 -10.47 -23.65
N LEU A 112 -20.52 -9.71 -22.86
CA LEU A 112 -20.98 -9.15 -21.61
C LEU A 112 -21.80 -7.86 -21.84
N SER A 113 -22.95 -7.75 -21.17
CA SER A 113 -23.80 -6.55 -21.21
C SER A 113 -23.31 -5.41 -20.32
N SER A 114 -22.51 -5.75 -19.30
CA SER A 114 -22.16 -4.91 -18.16
C SER A 114 -20.91 -5.46 -17.47
N ILE A 115 -20.25 -4.63 -16.65
CA ILE A 115 -19.07 -5.05 -15.88
C ILE A 115 -19.51 -6.10 -14.84
N PRO A 116 -18.83 -7.27 -14.75
CA PRO A 116 -19.15 -8.30 -13.77
C PRO A 116 -19.07 -7.80 -12.33
N SER A 117 -20.01 -8.24 -11.49
CA SER A 117 -19.90 -8.05 -10.04
C SER A 117 -18.91 -9.05 -9.45
N ARG A 118 -17.84 -8.54 -8.82
CA ARG A 118 -16.73 -9.34 -8.27
C ARG A 118 -16.61 -9.20 -6.77
N LYS A 119 -16.45 -10.33 -6.09
CA LYS A 119 -16.47 -10.43 -4.63
C LYS A 119 -15.50 -11.48 -4.12
N LEU A 120 -14.68 -11.10 -3.14
CA LEU A 120 -13.86 -12.00 -2.34
C LEU A 120 -14.38 -11.98 -0.89
N SER A 121 -14.81 -13.14 -0.39
CA SER A 121 -15.31 -13.28 0.96
C SER A 121 -14.16 -13.52 1.95
N LEU A 122 -14.03 -12.66 2.97
CA LEU A 122 -13.03 -12.81 4.04
C LEU A 122 -13.49 -13.82 5.11
N ASP A 123 -14.72 -14.32 5.02
CA ASP A 123 -15.29 -15.34 5.92
C ASP A 123 -15.06 -16.77 5.43
N ASP A 124 -14.88 -16.98 4.12
CA ASP A 124 -14.70 -18.32 3.52
C ASP A 124 -13.63 -18.42 2.42
N GLY A 125 -12.91 -17.34 2.13
CA GLY A 125 -11.77 -17.30 1.20
C GLY A 125 -12.10 -17.44 -0.29
N ALA A 126 -13.36 -17.72 -0.65
CA ALA A 126 -13.74 -17.98 -2.02
C ALA A 126 -14.01 -16.70 -2.83
N TYR A 127 -13.40 -16.65 -4.01
CA TYR A 127 -13.69 -15.65 -5.03
C TYR A 127 -14.98 -15.99 -5.76
N ARG A 128 -15.78 -14.96 -6.06
CA ARG A 128 -17.07 -15.07 -6.74
C ARG A 128 -17.19 -13.97 -7.79
N SER A 129 -17.56 -14.34 -9.01
CA SER A 129 -17.87 -13.43 -10.12
C SER A 129 -19.29 -13.72 -10.60
N HIS A 130 -20.05 -12.68 -10.94
CA HIS A 130 -21.39 -12.81 -11.50
C HIS A 130 -21.59 -11.83 -12.65
N CYS A 131 -21.94 -12.37 -13.81
CA CYS A 131 -22.26 -11.63 -15.03
C CYS A 131 -23.75 -11.87 -15.37
N SER A 132 -24.54 -10.80 -15.38
CA SER A 132 -25.94 -10.83 -15.80
C SER A 132 -26.09 -10.48 -17.28
N ASP A 133 -27.13 -11.02 -17.92
CA ASP A 133 -27.48 -10.72 -19.31
C ASP A 133 -26.31 -10.94 -20.30
N VAL A 134 -25.62 -12.08 -20.20
CA VAL A 134 -24.63 -12.51 -21.21
C VAL A 134 -25.37 -12.86 -22.49
N MET A 135 -24.98 -12.25 -23.61
CA MET A 135 -25.70 -12.35 -24.89
C MET A 135 -24.91 -13.15 -25.94
N SER A 136 -25.62 -13.95 -26.74
CA SER A 136 -25.10 -14.43 -28.03
C SER A 136 -24.86 -13.27 -29.00
N ALA A 137 -24.02 -13.47 -30.01
CA ALA A 137 -23.66 -12.42 -30.97
C ALA A 137 -24.85 -11.93 -31.84
N ASP A 138 -25.87 -12.78 -32.03
CA ASP A 138 -27.14 -12.42 -32.68
C ASP A 138 -28.16 -11.77 -31.71
N GLY A 139 -27.86 -11.74 -30.41
CA GLY A 139 -28.73 -11.25 -29.33
C GLY A 139 -29.96 -12.11 -29.06
N GLY A 140 -30.06 -13.32 -29.63
CA GLY A 140 -31.24 -14.18 -29.53
C GLY A 140 -31.25 -15.14 -28.33
N LEU A 141 -30.09 -15.37 -27.69
CA LEU A 141 -29.95 -16.08 -26.43
C LEU A 141 -29.33 -15.17 -25.37
N ILE A 142 -29.95 -15.11 -24.20
CA ILE A 142 -29.46 -14.37 -23.02
C ILE A 142 -29.41 -15.33 -21.83
N PHE A 143 -28.37 -15.29 -21.00
CA PHE A 143 -28.26 -16.07 -19.76
C PHE A 143 -27.37 -15.35 -18.74
N ASP A 144 -27.41 -15.81 -17.50
CA ASP A 144 -26.58 -15.30 -16.42
C ASP A 144 -25.48 -16.33 -16.06
N THR A 145 -24.33 -15.87 -15.57
CA THR A 145 -23.23 -16.75 -15.13
C THR A 145 -22.76 -16.43 -13.73
N LYS A 146 -22.56 -17.47 -12.93
CA LYS A 146 -22.05 -17.42 -11.56
C LYS A 146 -20.79 -18.28 -11.48
N TYR A 147 -19.65 -17.65 -11.26
CA TYR A 147 -18.36 -18.31 -11.10
C TYR A 147 -17.91 -18.29 -9.64
N VAL A 148 -17.35 -19.41 -9.18
CA VAL A 148 -16.75 -19.56 -7.84
C VAL A 148 -15.38 -20.22 -7.99
N ARG A 149 -14.35 -19.72 -7.29
CA ARG A 149 -13.04 -20.36 -7.19
C ARG A 149 -12.56 -20.41 -5.75
N THR A 150 -11.90 -21.50 -5.39
CA THR A 150 -11.50 -21.80 -4.01
C THR A 150 -10.25 -22.70 -3.95
N VAL A 151 -9.57 -22.73 -2.80
CA VAL A 151 -8.38 -23.57 -2.52
C VAL A 151 -8.64 -24.49 -1.33
N GLY A 152 -8.01 -25.65 -1.26
CA GLY A 152 -8.09 -26.53 -0.10
C GLY A 152 -7.18 -26.06 1.05
N LEU A 153 -7.62 -26.22 2.30
CA LEU A 153 -6.75 -26.13 3.49
C LEU A 153 -6.38 -27.50 4.06
N SER A 154 -7.26 -28.50 3.96
CA SER A 154 -6.96 -29.88 4.40
C SER A 154 -5.92 -30.59 3.51
N ASP A 155 -5.85 -30.24 2.23
CA ASP A 155 -4.73 -30.56 1.34
C ASP A 155 -4.34 -29.29 0.57
N LEU A 156 -3.20 -28.70 0.95
CA LEU A 156 -2.66 -27.47 0.36
C LEU A 156 -2.28 -27.62 -1.12
N SER A 157 -2.29 -28.84 -1.65
CA SER A 157 -2.06 -29.19 -3.06
C SER A 157 -3.31 -29.05 -3.93
N THR A 158 -4.49 -28.83 -3.34
CA THR A 158 -5.79 -28.92 -4.03
C THR A 158 -6.46 -27.57 -4.24
N TRP A 159 -7.21 -27.46 -5.34
CA TRP A 159 -8.11 -26.34 -5.61
C TRP A 159 -9.25 -26.73 -6.54
N GLY A 160 -10.24 -25.84 -6.70
CA GLY A 160 -11.28 -26.02 -7.69
C GLY A 160 -11.99 -24.72 -8.06
N ALA A 161 -12.72 -24.80 -9.17
CA ALA A 161 -13.57 -23.74 -9.66
C ALA A 161 -14.85 -24.31 -10.28
N GLN A 162 -15.92 -23.51 -10.28
CA GLN A 162 -17.22 -23.88 -10.80
C GLN A 162 -17.86 -22.70 -11.53
N VAL A 163 -18.41 -22.97 -12.72
CA VAL A 163 -19.29 -22.03 -13.45
C VAL A 163 -20.70 -22.60 -13.47
N CYS A 164 -21.68 -21.82 -13.01
CA CYS A 164 -23.10 -22.09 -13.19
C CYS A 164 -23.67 -21.10 -14.22
N TYR A 165 -24.17 -21.63 -15.33
CA TYR A 165 -24.96 -20.91 -16.34
C TYR A 165 -26.43 -21.08 -15.98
N SER A 166 -27.20 -20.00 -15.83
CA SER A 166 -28.62 -20.05 -15.43
C SER A 166 -29.45 -18.99 -16.16
N ASP A 167 -30.76 -18.97 -15.90
CA ASP A 167 -31.65 -17.86 -16.31
C ASP A 167 -31.69 -17.64 -17.84
N PHE A 168 -31.59 -18.75 -18.59
CA PHE A 168 -31.63 -18.82 -20.05
C PHE A 168 -32.95 -18.28 -20.62
N ARG A 169 -32.83 -17.30 -21.51
CA ARG A 169 -33.93 -16.56 -22.14
C ARG A 169 -33.72 -16.54 -23.65
N LEU A 170 -34.67 -17.13 -24.38
CA LEU A 170 -34.68 -17.14 -25.85
C LEU A 170 -35.57 -15.99 -26.38
N GLY A 171 -34.97 -15.14 -27.20
CA GLY A 171 -35.58 -13.91 -27.70
C GLY A 171 -36.52 -14.13 -28.88
N ALA A 172 -37.83 -14.05 -28.64
CA ALA A 172 -38.75 -13.65 -29.70
C ALA A 172 -38.61 -12.14 -29.96
N LYS A 173 -38.25 -11.73 -31.18
CA LYS A 173 -38.21 -10.31 -31.60
C LYS A 173 -39.61 -9.68 -31.49
N GLY A 174 -39.97 -9.12 -30.33
CA GLY A 174 -41.31 -8.58 -30.12
C GLY A 174 -41.68 -8.03 -28.72
N SER A 175 -40.80 -8.05 -27.72
CA SER A 175 -41.03 -7.32 -26.46
C SER A 175 -40.01 -6.20 -26.28
N PRO A 176 -40.45 -4.98 -25.89
CA PRO A 176 -39.52 -3.91 -25.57
C PRO A 176 -38.81 -4.25 -24.26
N VAL A 177 -37.48 -4.31 -24.29
CA VAL A 177 -36.68 -4.17 -23.07
C VAL A 177 -37.08 -2.83 -22.45
N SER A 178 -37.65 -2.87 -21.25
CA SER A 178 -38.04 -1.66 -20.53
C SER A 178 -36.77 -0.93 -20.08
N VAL A 179 -36.30 0.00 -20.90
CA VAL A 179 -35.31 1.00 -20.48
C VAL A 179 -35.91 1.74 -19.30
N GLY A 180 -35.39 1.47 -18.10
CA GLY A 180 -35.79 2.16 -16.88
C GLY A 180 -35.51 3.64 -17.04
N SER A 181 -36.56 4.45 -17.15
CA SER A 181 -36.45 5.90 -17.15
C SER A 181 -36.10 6.37 -15.74
N ASP A 182 -34.81 6.43 -15.43
CA ASP A 182 -34.19 7.52 -14.66
C ASP A 182 -32.68 7.27 -14.46
N THR A 183 -31.88 7.62 -15.47
CA THR A 183 -30.47 8.04 -15.30
C THR A 183 -30.02 8.82 -16.53
N LYS A 184 -29.38 9.98 -16.31
CA LYS A 184 -28.76 10.76 -17.38
C LYS A 184 -27.43 10.11 -17.77
N ILE A 185 -27.45 9.14 -18.67
CA ILE A 185 -26.23 8.61 -19.30
C ILE A 185 -25.78 9.60 -20.37
N GLY A 186 -24.69 10.31 -20.09
CA GLY A 186 -23.98 11.08 -21.10
C GLY A 186 -23.17 10.15 -22.00
N PHE A 187 -23.46 10.13 -23.30
CA PHE A 187 -22.61 9.46 -24.29
C PHE A 187 -21.24 10.17 -24.34
N CYS A 188 -20.22 9.57 -23.72
CA CYS A 188 -18.87 10.09 -23.79
C CYS A 188 -18.17 9.54 -25.03
N ASN A 189 -17.93 10.40 -26.03
CA ASN A 189 -17.17 10.04 -27.22
C ASN A 189 -15.72 9.73 -26.83
N CYS A 190 -15.31 8.47 -26.94
CA CYS A 190 -13.92 8.06 -26.83
C CYS A 190 -13.13 8.45 -28.09
N VAL A 191 -12.76 9.73 -28.18
CA VAL A 191 -11.75 10.22 -29.13
C VAL A 191 -10.47 10.47 -28.34
N ALA A 192 -9.43 9.66 -28.59
CA ALA A 192 -8.11 9.91 -28.04
C ALA A 192 -7.55 11.23 -28.59
N GLY A 193 -7.36 12.22 -27.71
CA GLY A 193 -6.91 13.56 -28.07
C GLY A 193 -5.84 14.07 -27.10
N SER A 194 -4.58 13.74 -27.36
CA SER A 194 -3.44 14.35 -26.68
C SER A 194 -3.22 15.79 -27.18
N GLY A 195 -3.07 16.75 -26.27
CA GLY A 195 -2.84 18.15 -26.62
C GLY A 195 -1.82 18.85 -25.71
N ALA A 196 -0.58 18.96 -26.18
CA ALA A 196 0.37 19.99 -25.77
C ALA A 196 1.23 20.39 -26.98
N PRO A 197 1.67 21.66 -27.12
CA PRO A 197 1.89 22.23 -28.44
C PRO A 197 3.37 22.32 -28.84
N HIS A 198 3.73 21.80 -30.01
CA HIS A 198 4.80 22.41 -30.83
C HIS A 198 4.53 22.20 -32.33
N SER A 199 4.74 23.27 -33.09
CA SER A 199 4.58 23.33 -34.54
C SER A 199 5.70 22.61 -35.29
N LEU A 200 5.38 21.83 -36.32
CA LEU A 200 6.10 21.83 -37.63
C LEU A 200 5.40 20.94 -38.69
N SER A 201 5.30 21.49 -39.91
CA SER A 201 5.05 20.86 -41.23
C SER A 201 4.07 19.67 -41.35
N VAL A 202 2.94 19.94 -42.01
CA VAL A 202 2.11 18.96 -42.72
C VAL A 202 2.83 18.49 -43.98
N ASP A 203 2.83 17.18 -44.27
CA ASP A 203 2.75 16.69 -45.66
C ASP A 203 2.13 15.29 -45.77
N SER A 204 1.21 15.19 -46.73
CA SER A 204 0.39 14.06 -47.23
C SER A 204 0.76 12.59 -46.94
N MET A 205 -0.27 11.77 -46.63
CA MET A 205 -0.54 10.49 -47.32
C MET A 205 -2.04 10.12 -47.40
N SER A 206 -2.54 10.10 -48.65
CA SER A 206 -3.67 9.34 -49.24
C SER A 206 -4.91 8.90 -48.44
N ASP A 207 -6.06 9.38 -48.91
CA ASP A 207 -7.37 8.70 -48.78
C ASP A 207 -7.34 7.24 -49.28
N GLY A 208 -8.00 6.35 -48.53
CA GLY A 208 -8.28 4.97 -48.91
C GLY A 208 -9.61 4.53 -48.29
N ALA A 209 -10.72 4.78 -48.99
CA ALA A 209 -12.07 4.56 -48.45
C ALA A 209 -12.36 3.06 -48.20
N LEU A 210 -12.60 2.70 -46.94
CA LEU A 210 -13.16 1.40 -46.57
C LEU A 210 -14.66 1.39 -46.88
N GLN A 211 -15.05 0.60 -47.89
CA GLN A 211 -16.45 0.30 -48.15
C GLN A 211 -17.05 -0.49 -46.98
N ILE A 212 -18.06 0.09 -46.34
CA ILE A 212 -18.91 -0.65 -45.40
C ILE A 212 -19.71 -1.67 -46.21
N HIS A 213 -19.30 -2.93 -46.17
CA HIS A 213 -20.13 -4.03 -46.65
C HIS A 213 -21.35 -4.15 -45.72
N SER A 214 -22.51 -3.70 -46.19
CA SER A 214 -23.79 -3.99 -45.56
C SER A 214 -24.08 -5.49 -45.65
N SER A 215 -23.77 -6.24 -44.58
CA SER A 215 -24.21 -7.62 -44.46
C SER A 215 -25.74 -7.66 -44.39
N HIS A 216 -26.35 -8.45 -45.28
CA HIS A 216 -27.80 -8.62 -45.29
C HIS A 216 -28.25 -9.32 -44.01
N VAL A 217 -28.96 -8.61 -43.13
CA VAL A 217 -29.71 -9.23 -42.03
C VAL A 217 -30.86 -10.04 -42.65
N THR A 218 -30.66 -11.35 -42.78
CA THR A 218 -31.70 -12.29 -43.18
C THR A 218 -32.74 -12.44 -42.08
N HIS A 219 -34.02 -12.39 -42.46
CA HIS A 219 -35.14 -12.71 -41.56
C HIS A 219 -35.16 -14.22 -41.25
N CYS A 220 -34.55 -14.62 -40.14
CA CYS A 220 -34.86 -15.90 -39.51
C CYS A 220 -36.28 -15.86 -38.95
N SER A 221 -37.02 -16.96 -39.13
CA SER A 221 -38.40 -17.07 -38.66
C SER A 221 -38.45 -17.73 -37.28
N HIS A 222 -39.63 -17.84 -36.66
CA HIS A 222 -39.81 -18.43 -35.33
C HIS A 222 -39.34 -19.90 -35.18
N SER A 223 -38.84 -20.54 -36.24
CA SER A 223 -38.29 -21.91 -36.27
C SER A 223 -36.81 -22.03 -35.87
N ASP A 224 -36.05 -20.94 -35.86
CA ASP A 224 -34.57 -21.00 -35.97
C ASP A 224 -33.83 -20.73 -34.64
N LEU A 225 -34.53 -20.67 -33.51
CA LEU A 225 -33.95 -20.46 -32.16
C LEU A 225 -33.29 -21.74 -31.59
N ASN A 226 -32.42 -22.38 -32.38
CA ASN A 226 -31.67 -23.57 -32.00
C ASN A 226 -30.19 -23.22 -31.87
N TYR A 227 -29.67 -23.14 -30.65
CA TYR A 227 -28.27 -22.83 -30.37
C TYR A 227 -27.48 -24.10 -30.05
N ARG A 228 -26.24 -24.22 -30.52
CA ARG A 228 -25.29 -25.22 -30.02
C ARG A 228 -24.38 -24.58 -28.99
N ILE A 229 -24.50 -25.02 -27.74
CA ILE A 229 -23.61 -24.61 -26.66
C ILE A 229 -22.45 -25.61 -26.58
N GLU A 230 -21.21 -25.12 -26.73
CA GLU A 230 -19.97 -25.85 -26.45
C GLU A 230 -19.33 -25.20 -25.21
N LEU A 231 -19.38 -25.92 -24.09
CA LEU A 231 -18.64 -25.55 -22.87
C LEU A 231 -17.27 -26.22 -22.91
N VAL A 232 -16.22 -25.45 -22.70
CA VAL A 232 -14.84 -25.92 -22.83
C VAL A 232 -14.07 -25.65 -21.55
N VAL A 233 -13.33 -26.66 -21.07
CA VAL A 233 -12.21 -26.45 -20.16
C VAL A 233 -10.91 -26.68 -20.92
N LEU A 234 -10.03 -25.67 -20.91
CA LEU A 234 -8.68 -25.73 -21.46
C LEU A 234 -7.67 -25.77 -20.31
N ILE A 235 -6.72 -26.70 -20.35
CA ILE A 235 -5.52 -26.67 -19.50
C ILE A 235 -4.33 -26.48 -20.42
N SER A 236 -3.62 -25.36 -20.28
CA SER A 236 -2.50 -24.97 -21.14
C SER A 236 -1.21 -24.86 -20.34
N ILE A 237 -0.18 -25.60 -20.77
CA ILE A 237 1.16 -25.65 -20.17
C ILE A 237 2.16 -25.07 -21.19
N ASP A 238 3.06 -24.19 -20.75
CA ASP A 238 4.08 -23.59 -21.61
C ASP A 238 5.24 -24.56 -21.88
N GLN A 239 5.42 -24.95 -23.14
CA GLN A 239 6.48 -25.85 -23.59
C GLN A 239 7.82 -25.16 -23.84
N GLU A 240 7.90 -23.84 -23.71
CA GLU A 240 9.18 -23.13 -23.64
C GLU A 240 9.79 -23.20 -22.22
N CYS A 241 8.97 -23.57 -21.23
CA CYS A 241 9.34 -23.67 -19.81
C CYS A 241 9.31 -25.11 -19.25
N TRP A 242 8.41 -25.97 -19.77
CA TRP A 242 8.14 -27.32 -19.25
C TRP A 242 8.23 -28.42 -20.32
N ASP A 243 8.88 -29.54 -19.98
CA ASP A 243 8.70 -30.83 -20.69
C ASP A 243 7.54 -31.62 -20.07
N VAL A 244 6.77 -32.34 -20.88
CA VAL A 244 5.57 -33.08 -20.45
C VAL A 244 5.80 -34.58 -20.68
N ALA A 245 6.41 -35.24 -19.69
CA ALA A 245 6.97 -36.58 -19.84
C ALA A 245 5.95 -37.73 -19.69
N HIS A 246 4.84 -37.53 -18.96
CA HIS A 246 3.75 -38.52 -18.89
C HIS A 246 2.39 -37.86 -19.06
N GLN A 247 1.55 -38.46 -19.90
CA GLN A 247 0.24 -37.94 -20.29
C GLN A 247 -0.86 -39.02 -20.19
N GLN A 248 -1.83 -38.77 -19.32
CA GLN A 248 -3.19 -39.30 -19.38
C GLN A 248 -4.16 -38.11 -19.25
N MET A 249 -5.40 -38.26 -19.72
CA MET A 249 -6.36 -37.13 -19.84
C MET A 249 -6.67 -36.39 -18.52
N ASP A 250 -6.49 -37.04 -17.38
CA ASP A 250 -6.70 -36.50 -16.03
C ASP A 250 -5.41 -36.42 -15.21
N HIS A 251 -4.24 -36.73 -15.79
CA HIS A 251 -2.97 -36.86 -15.09
C HIS A 251 -1.80 -36.46 -16.00
N VAL A 252 -1.17 -35.34 -15.66
CA VAL A 252 -0.03 -34.77 -16.37
C VAL A 252 1.16 -34.72 -15.42
N HIS A 253 2.29 -35.27 -15.84
CA HIS A 253 3.57 -35.06 -15.18
C HIS A 253 4.45 -34.18 -16.06
N GLN A 254 4.93 -33.08 -15.49
CA GLN A 254 5.73 -32.06 -16.17
C GLN A 254 7.02 -31.76 -15.38
N CYS A 255 8.13 -31.56 -16.08
CA CYS A 255 9.42 -31.19 -15.50
C CYS A 255 9.91 -29.88 -16.10
N SER A 256 10.42 -28.98 -15.27
CA SER A 256 11.05 -27.72 -15.70
C SER A 256 12.26 -28.00 -16.58
N LEU A 257 12.33 -27.34 -17.73
CA LEU A 257 13.43 -27.50 -18.70
C LEU A 257 14.80 -27.00 -18.18
N THR A 258 14.83 -26.24 -17.09
CA THR A 258 16.04 -25.53 -16.63
C THR A 258 16.37 -25.71 -15.15
N SER A 259 15.46 -26.24 -14.33
CA SER A 259 15.64 -26.33 -12.86
C SER A 259 15.39 -27.72 -12.26
N ASP A 260 15.16 -28.74 -13.10
CA ASP A 260 14.81 -30.12 -12.71
C ASP A 260 13.62 -30.22 -11.71
N LYS A 261 12.77 -29.18 -11.66
CA LYS A 261 11.57 -29.16 -10.80
C LYS A 261 10.42 -29.89 -11.46
N GLU A 262 9.98 -30.96 -10.83
CA GLU A 262 8.85 -31.79 -11.27
C GLU A 262 7.53 -31.36 -10.59
N VAL A 263 6.45 -31.37 -11.37
CA VAL A 263 5.08 -31.22 -10.89
C VAL A 263 4.19 -32.31 -11.49
N THR A 264 3.44 -32.99 -10.64
CA THR A 264 2.42 -33.95 -11.05
C THR A 264 1.03 -33.35 -10.78
N THR A 265 0.28 -33.12 -11.86
CA THR A 265 -1.05 -32.50 -11.86
C THR A 265 -2.13 -33.55 -12.14
N PHE A 266 -3.09 -33.67 -11.22
CA PHE A 266 -4.31 -34.46 -11.39
C PHE A 266 -5.51 -33.54 -11.59
N THR A 267 -6.45 -33.86 -12.49
CA THR A 267 -7.67 -33.05 -12.73
C THR A 267 -8.94 -33.88 -12.80
N GLU A 268 -10.05 -33.31 -12.35
CA GLU A 268 -11.40 -33.88 -12.46
C GLU A 268 -12.35 -32.81 -12.98
N VAL A 269 -13.12 -33.11 -14.02
CA VAL A 269 -14.04 -32.16 -14.65
C VAL A 269 -15.41 -32.81 -14.84
N GLU A 270 -16.44 -32.17 -14.31
CA GLU A 270 -17.82 -32.65 -14.33
C GLU A 270 -18.75 -31.55 -14.88
N CYS A 271 -19.66 -31.91 -15.79
CA CYS A 271 -20.70 -31.01 -16.28
C CYS A 271 -22.07 -31.63 -16.02
N VAL A 272 -22.96 -30.90 -15.33
CA VAL A 272 -24.29 -31.36 -14.93
C VAL A 272 -25.35 -30.37 -15.40
N VAL A 273 -26.34 -30.87 -16.13
CA VAL A 273 -27.48 -30.09 -16.61
C VAL A 273 -28.71 -30.40 -15.75
N LYS A 274 -29.43 -29.35 -15.33
CA LYS A 274 -30.63 -29.45 -14.49
C LYS A 274 -31.90 -29.15 -15.30
N TYR A 275 -32.90 -30.00 -15.16
CA TYR A 275 -34.25 -29.85 -15.70
C TYR A 275 -35.28 -30.18 -14.61
N GLY A 276 -35.89 -29.16 -13.99
CA GLY A 276 -36.72 -29.31 -12.79
C GLY A 276 -35.94 -30.02 -11.68
N ASP A 277 -36.51 -31.08 -11.12
CA ASP A 277 -35.85 -31.90 -10.10
C ASP A 277 -34.86 -32.94 -10.68
N THR A 278 -34.66 -32.99 -12.01
CA THR A 278 -33.79 -33.98 -12.65
C THR A 278 -32.42 -33.40 -13.01
N TYR A 279 -31.37 -34.17 -12.71
CA TYR A 279 -29.97 -33.84 -12.98
C TYR A 279 -29.40 -34.84 -13.99
N ARG A 280 -28.72 -34.35 -15.03
CA ARG A 280 -28.13 -35.16 -16.10
C ARG A 280 -26.64 -34.80 -16.27
N PRO A 281 -25.70 -35.70 -15.97
CA PRO A 281 -24.29 -35.47 -16.28
C PRO A 281 -24.04 -35.58 -17.79
N LEU A 282 -23.26 -34.65 -18.35
CA LEU A 282 -22.74 -34.72 -19.70
C LEU A 282 -21.37 -35.42 -19.71
N GLN A 283 -21.11 -36.17 -20.77
CA GLN A 283 -19.79 -36.77 -21.02
C GLN A 283 -18.90 -35.76 -21.75
N ALA A 284 -17.61 -35.70 -21.38
CA ALA A 284 -16.64 -34.85 -22.04
C ALA A 284 -16.11 -35.52 -23.32
N GLU A 285 -16.07 -34.77 -24.42
CA GLU A 285 -15.16 -35.07 -25.53
C GLU A 285 -13.79 -34.48 -25.17
N VAL A 286 -12.78 -35.33 -25.03
CA VAL A 286 -11.44 -34.91 -24.61
C VAL A 286 -10.46 -35.03 -25.77
N GLU A 287 -9.73 -33.94 -26.02
CA GLU A 287 -8.73 -33.80 -27.06
C GLU A 287 -7.44 -33.25 -26.45
N GLY A 288 -6.32 -33.95 -26.68
CA GLY A 288 -5.00 -33.50 -26.27
C GLY A 288 -4.13 -33.32 -27.50
N THR A 289 -3.62 -32.12 -27.70
CA THR A 289 -2.75 -31.79 -28.84
C THR A 289 -1.38 -31.38 -28.33
N ALA A 290 -0.37 -32.22 -28.58
CA ALA A 290 1.01 -31.78 -28.60
C ALA A 290 1.24 -30.95 -29.87
N TRP A 291 1.97 -29.83 -29.79
CA TRP A 291 2.33 -29.05 -30.96
C TRP A 291 3.27 -29.87 -31.87
N ILE A 292 2.80 -30.23 -33.06
CA ILE A 292 3.58 -31.01 -34.02
C ILE A 292 4.52 -30.05 -34.77
N ARG A 293 5.82 -30.25 -34.56
CA ARG A 293 6.89 -29.57 -35.32
C ARG A 293 6.75 -29.89 -36.81
N GLU A 294 6.36 -28.90 -37.61
CA GLU A 294 6.58 -28.98 -39.07
C GLU A 294 8.08 -29.17 -39.31
N SER A 295 8.42 -30.20 -40.10
CA SER A 295 9.80 -30.59 -40.31
C SER A 295 10.49 -29.67 -41.30
N GLU A 296 11.33 -28.76 -40.81
CA GLU A 296 12.28 -28.02 -41.64
C GLU A 296 13.21 -29.00 -42.37
N SER A 297 13.02 -29.14 -43.69
CA SER A 297 13.99 -29.74 -44.59
C SER A 297 14.95 -28.66 -45.11
N ASP A 298 16.23 -29.04 -45.21
CA ASP A 298 17.30 -28.39 -45.99
C ASP A 298 18.02 -27.16 -45.40
N THR A 299 18.96 -27.49 -44.51
CA THR A 299 20.39 -27.12 -44.61
C THR A 299 20.81 -25.65 -44.81
N THR A 300 21.43 -25.05 -43.79
CA THR A 300 22.89 -24.75 -43.79
C THR A 300 23.36 -24.25 -42.41
N SER A 301 24.67 -24.38 -42.12
CA SER A 301 25.32 -23.90 -40.89
C SER A 301 26.80 -23.59 -41.20
N PRO A 302 27.57 -22.94 -40.30
CA PRO A 302 27.29 -21.76 -39.48
C PRO A 302 28.41 -20.68 -39.65
N PHE A 303 28.57 -19.73 -38.71
CA PHE A 303 29.51 -18.58 -38.68
C PHE A 303 29.13 -17.40 -39.62
N SER A 304 29.46 -16.13 -39.35
CA SER A 304 30.41 -15.56 -38.37
C SER A 304 29.87 -14.31 -37.66
N ARG A 305 30.41 -14.00 -36.47
CA ARG A 305 30.38 -12.64 -35.88
C ARG A 305 31.15 -11.67 -36.78
N ASP A 306 30.78 -10.38 -36.75
CA ASP A 306 31.80 -9.34 -36.53
C ASP A 306 31.24 -8.05 -35.90
N ARG A 307 32.12 -7.35 -35.17
CA ARG A 307 31.91 -6.01 -34.57
C ARG A 307 32.44 -4.97 -35.58
N TYR A 308 31.99 -3.72 -35.65
CA TYR A 308 32.47 -2.63 -34.77
C TYR A 308 31.80 -1.27 -35.09
N ASN A 309 31.58 -0.49 -34.02
CA ASN A 309 31.72 0.97 -33.86
C ASN A 309 31.69 1.97 -35.04
N VAL A 310 30.88 3.02 -34.82
CA VAL A 310 31.24 4.47 -34.85
C VAL A 310 32.08 5.01 -36.01
N SER A 311 31.47 5.85 -36.87
CA SER A 311 31.79 7.30 -36.94
C SER A 311 31.04 8.05 -38.05
N ALA A 312 30.84 9.36 -37.80
CA ALA A 312 30.69 10.50 -38.72
C ALA A 312 30.11 10.30 -40.15
N GLY A 313 29.06 11.09 -40.46
CA GLY A 313 28.66 11.37 -41.84
C GLY A 313 29.67 12.27 -42.57
N GLY A 314 29.73 12.19 -43.91
CA GLY A 314 30.76 12.93 -44.66
C GLY A 314 30.78 12.86 -46.20
N GLY A 315 29.62 12.78 -46.87
CA GLY A 315 29.43 13.33 -48.23
C GLY A 315 29.97 12.60 -49.49
N GLY A 316 29.17 12.67 -50.57
CA GLY A 316 29.68 12.97 -51.93
C GLY A 316 29.49 11.95 -53.06
N GLY A 317 28.47 12.16 -53.92
CA GLY A 317 28.36 11.60 -55.29
C GLY A 317 27.97 10.11 -55.37
N GLY A 318 27.08 9.64 -56.26
CA GLY A 318 26.74 10.14 -57.60
C GLY A 318 27.72 9.58 -58.64
N ALA A 319 27.32 8.85 -59.70
CA ALA A 319 25.99 8.56 -60.22
C ALA A 319 26.04 7.40 -61.25
N ARG A 320 24.93 7.21 -61.99
CA ARG A 320 24.73 6.41 -63.23
C ARG A 320 24.35 4.93 -63.08
N ASP A 321 23.52 4.36 -63.96
CA ASP A 321 22.43 4.87 -64.83
C ASP A 321 21.72 3.64 -65.43
N GLY A 322 20.43 3.77 -65.77
CA GLY A 322 19.90 3.12 -66.98
C GLY A 322 18.97 1.89 -66.85
N ALA A 323 17.72 2.14 -67.28
CA ALA A 323 16.91 1.28 -68.16
C ALA A 323 16.08 0.08 -67.62
N SER A 324 14.78 0.34 -67.41
CA SER A 324 13.65 -0.14 -68.25
C SER A 324 13.94 -1.27 -69.28
N SER A 325 13.08 -2.25 -69.59
CA SER A 325 11.60 -2.38 -69.50
C SER A 325 11.11 -3.68 -70.19
N TYR A 326 9.78 -3.90 -70.24
CA TYR A 326 9.02 -4.76 -71.17
C TYR A 326 8.89 -6.29 -70.91
N SER A 327 7.79 -6.63 -70.24
CA SER A 327 6.57 -7.25 -70.83
C SER A 327 6.38 -8.77 -71.04
N ASN A 328 5.15 -9.17 -70.67
CA ASN A 328 4.14 -9.87 -71.48
C ASN A 328 4.03 -11.42 -71.48
N THR A 329 2.80 -11.87 -71.15
CA THR A 329 1.98 -12.93 -71.82
C THR A 329 2.55 -14.35 -71.94
N GLU A 330 1.80 -15.45 -72.02
CA GLU A 330 0.38 -15.84 -71.88
C GLU A 330 0.40 -17.38 -71.89
N SER A 331 -0.59 -18.08 -71.30
CA SER A 331 -1.24 -19.25 -71.94
C SER A 331 -2.26 -19.96 -71.04
N LYS A 332 -3.41 -20.27 -71.64
CA LYS A 332 -4.31 -21.38 -71.28
C LYS A 332 -3.81 -22.64 -72.05
N GLU A 333 -4.23 -23.89 -71.86
CA GLU A 333 -5.59 -24.46 -72.00
C GLU A 333 -5.67 -25.96 -71.60
N HIS A 334 -6.87 -26.38 -71.17
CA HIS A 334 -7.64 -27.62 -71.44
C HIS A 334 -7.01 -29.04 -71.52
N GLY A 335 -7.77 -30.02 -70.95
CA GLY A 335 -7.71 -31.45 -71.27
C GLY A 335 -8.85 -32.27 -70.62
N ASN A 336 -9.79 -32.80 -71.41
CA ASN A 336 -11.02 -33.51 -70.98
C ASN A 336 -10.84 -35.02 -70.66
N GLY A 337 -11.82 -35.67 -70.00
CA GLY A 337 -11.95 -37.14 -69.99
C GLY A 337 -13.05 -37.82 -69.14
N ASP A 338 -14.32 -37.71 -69.54
CA ASP A 338 -15.47 -38.65 -69.39
C ASP A 338 -15.90 -39.38 -68.06
N ARG A 339 -17.13 -39.03 -67.63
CA ARG A 339 -18.36 -39.84 -67.33
C ARG A 339 -18.21 -41.35 -66.98
N ASP A 340 -18.93 -41.92 -66.00
CA ASP A 340 -20.42 -41.98 -65.97
C ASP A 340 -21.05 -42.42 -64.61
N GLY A 341 -22.30 -41.99 -64.35
CA GLY A 341 -23.38 -42.68 -63.59
C GLY A 341 -23.25 -43.09 -62.10
N GLY A 342 -24.13 -42.56 -61.22
CA GLY A 342 -24.64 -43.33 -60.06
C GLY A 342 -24.93 -42.59 -58.73
N SER A 343 -26.18 -42.19 -58.53
CA SER A 343 -26.76 -41.69 -57.27
C SER A 343 -26.36 -42.43 -55.97
N ASN A 344 -25.89 -41.71 -54.95
CA ASN A 344 -26.48 -41.77 -53.60
C ASN A 344 -26.03 -40.61 -52.69
N SER A 345 -26.92 -40.18 -51.79
CA SER A 345 -26.68 -39.11 -50.81
C SER A 345 -25.78 -39.57 -49.67
N ALA A 346 -24.69 -38.84 -49.40
CA ALA A 346 -23.91 -38.95 -48.18
C ALA A 346 -23.59 -37.54 -47.65
N PHE A 347 -23.88 -37.30 -46.38
CA PHE A 347 -23.50 -36.05 -45.68
C PHE A 347 -21.97 -35.93 -45.68
N LEU A 348 -21.45 -34.86 -46.28
CA LEU A 348 -20.02 -34.53 -46.20
C LEU A 348 -19.69 -33.99 -44.81
N ARG A 349 -18.62 -34.53 -44.23
CA ARG A 349 -18.04 -34.05 -42.97
C ARG A 349 -17.58 -32.60 -43.12
N PRO A 350 -17.90 -31.68 -42.19
CA PRO A 350 -17.19 -30.42 -42.09
C PRO A 350 -15.71 -30.66 -41.76
N GLY A 351 -14.82 -29.86 -42.34
CA GLY A 351 -13.37 -29.96 -42.12
C GLY A 351 -12.92 -29.47 -40.75
N SER A 352 -11.61 -29.58 -40.49
CA SER A 352 -10.95 -29.11 -39.27
C SER A 352 -10.94 -27.57 -39.17
N TRP A 353 -11.77 -27.03 -38.28
CA TRP A 353 -11.80 -25.60 -37.98
C TRP A 353 -10.59 -25.22 -37.12
N HIS A 354 -9.84 -24.19 -37.55
CA HIS A 354 -8.69 -23.69 -36.81
C HIS A 354 -9.12 -22.57 -35.85
N TYR A 355 -8.61 -22.62 -34.62
CA TYR A 355 -8.78 -21.55 -33.63
C TYR A 355 -8.00 -20.30 -34.06
N HIS A 356 -8.67 -19.14 -34.04
CA HIS A 356 -8.00 -17.84 -34.00
C HIS A 356 -8.27 -17.20 -32.63
N THR A 357 -7.35 -17.45 -31.69
CA THR A 357 -7.36 -16.84 -30.35
C THR A 357 -6.72 -15.47 -30.37
N PHE A 358 -7.05 -14.63 -29.38
CA PHE A 358 -6.37 -13.36 -29.14
C PHE A 358 -4.86 -13.58 -28.90
N HIS A 359 -4.02 -13.11 -29.82
CA HIS A 359 -2.60 -12.88 -29.54
C HIS A 359 -2.39 -11.39 -29.29
N SER A 360 -1.94 -11.05 -28.08
CA SER A 360 -1.07 -9.87 -27.95
C SER A 360 0.16 -10.08 -28.83
N SER A 361 0.66 -9.03 -29.46
CA SER A 361 1.78 -9.11 -30.41
C SER A 361 3.10 -9.50 -29.74
N ASN A 362 3.29 -10.80 -29.52
CA ASN A 362 4.55 -11.45 -29.20
C ASN A 362 4.55 -12.87 -29.83
N LYS A 363 5.74 -13.47 -29.94
CA LYS A 363 5.99 -14.72 -30.69
C LYS A 363 4.98 -15.82 -30.34
N ALA A 364 4.65 -16.67 -31.32
CA ALA A 364 3.76 -17.81 -31.14
C ALA A 364 4.33 -18.81 -30.10
N GLN A 365 3.90 -18.64 -28.84
CA GLN A 365 4.37 -19.39 -27.68
C GLN A 365 3.90 -20.85 -27.78
N LYS A 366 4.85 -21.79 -27.68
CA LYS A 366 4.55 -23.23 -27.78
C LYS A 366 3.85 -23.69 -26.53
N SER A 367 2.64 -24.22 -26.65
CA SER A 367 1.88 -24.71 -25.50
C SER A 367 1.31 -26.10 -25.76
N TYR A 368 1.32 -26.92 -24.70
CA TYR A 368 0.62 -28.19 -24.63
C TYR A 368 -0.78 -27.94 -24.07
N VAL A 369 -1.82 -28.40 -24.77
CA VAL A 369 -3.21 -28.11 -24.42
C VAL A 369 -4.01 -29.40 -24.26
N ILE A 370 -4.70 -29.52 -23.12
CA ILE A 370 -5.77 -30.49 -22.89
C ILE A 370 -7.11 -29.75 -23.00
N LYS A 371 -7.93 -30.10 -23.98
CA LYS A 371 -9.27 -29.56 -24.21
C LYS A 371 -10.32 -30.59 -23.80
N LYS A 372 -11.16 -30.26 -22.81
CA LYS A 372 -12.34 -31.05 -22.40
C LYS A 372 -13.59 -30.30 -22.82
N ARG A 373 -14.41 -30.87 -23.72
CA ARG A 373 -15.59 -30.24 -24.33
C ARG A 373 -16.88 -30.92 -23.90
N PHE A 374 -17.90 -30.13 -23.58
CA PHE A 374 -19.26 -30.59 -23.35
C PHE A 374 -20.19 -29.88 -24.32
N MET A 375 -20.83 -30.64 -25.21
CA MET A 375 -21.78 -30.09 -26.19
C MET A 375 -23.22 -30.37 -25.75
N MET A 376 -24.09 -29.38 -25.88
CA MET A 376 -25.54 -29.59 -25.87
C MET A 376 -26.26 -28.72 -26.90
N PRO A 377 -27.31 -29.25 -27.56
CA PRO A 377 -28.27 -28.41 -28.27
C PRO A 377 -29.20 -27.73 -27.26
N LEU A 378 -29.51 -26.46 -27.51
CA LEU A 378 -30.48 -25.68 -26.76
C LEU A 378 -31.59 -25.24 -27.74
N THR A 379 -32.80 -25.75 -27.53
CA THR A 379 -34.00 -25.38 -28.29
C THR A 379 -35.05 -24.81 -27.32
N PRO A 380 -36.13 -24.15 -27.80
CA PRO A 380 -37.20 -23.64 -26.93
C PRO A 380 -37.90 -24.72 -26.07
N GLU A 381 -37.77 -25.99 -26.45
CA GLU A 381 -38.35 -27.15 -25.77
C GLU A 381 -37.35 -27.83 -24.79
N THR A 382 -36.06 -27.49 -24.87
CA THR A 382 -34.97 -28.14 -24.13
C THR A 382 -34.08 -27.16 -23.37
N VAL A 383 -34.59 -25.99 -23.02
CA VAL A 383 -33.89 -25.02 -22.16
C VAL A 383 -33.76 -25.62 -20.74
N PRO A 384 -32.54 -25.73 -20.17
CA PRO A 384 -32.34 -26.18 -18.79
C PRO A 384 -32.55 -25.03 -17.79
N ASP A 385 -32.83 -25.37 -16.53
CA ASP A 385 -32.85 -24.36 -15.44
C ASP A 385 -31.44 -23.82 -15.19
N SER A 386 -30.45 -24.71 -15.24
CA SER A 386 -29.04 -24.40 -15.04
C SER A 386 -28.12 -25.47 -15.63
N VAL A 387 -26.95 -25.05 -16.08
CA VAL A 387 -25.81 -25.93 -16.40
C VAL A 387 -24.67 -25.61 -15.45
N VAL A 388 -24.12 -26.61 -14.78
CA VAL A 388 -23.00 -26.45 -13.83
C VAL A 388 -21.79 -27.20 -14.34
N LEU A 389 -20.70 -26.48 -14.58
CA LEU A 389 -19.40 -27.00 -14.98
C LEU A 389 -18.43 -26.85 -13.80
N THR A 390 -17.92 -27.96 -13.27
CA THR A 390 -17.02 -28.00 -12.10
C THR A 390 -15.67 -28.57 -12.49
N PHE A 391 -14.60 -27.90 -12.08
CA PHE A 391 -13.21 -28.32 -12.21
C PHE A 391 -12.58 -28.47 -10.82
N ARG A 392 -11.83 -29.54 -10.60
CA ARG A 392 -10.97 -29.73 -9.44
C ARG A 392 -9.59 -30.16 -9.91
N ALA A 393 -8.55 -29.71 -9.21
CA ALA A 393 -7.18 -30.15 -9.47
C ALA A 393 -6.37 -30.36 -8.19
N CYS A 394 -5.32 -31.18 -8.32
CA CYS A 394 -4.30 -31.40 -7.32
C CYS A 394 -2.92 -31.31 -7.97
N HIS A 395 -2.05 -30.44 -7.45
CA HIS A 395 -0.68 -30.25 -7.94
C HIS A 395 0.32 -30.66 -6.87
N LYS A 396 1.06 -31.75 -7.11
CA LYS A 396 2.08 -32.26 -6.18
C LYS A 396 3.46 -32.04 -6.77
N ARG A 397 4.42 -31.67 -5.92
CA ARG A 397 5.85 -31.65 -6.28
C ARG A 397 6.38 -33.08 -6.33
N ASP A 398 7.45 -33.26 -7.11
CA ASP A 398 8.15 -34.52 -7.30
C ASP A 398 7.28 -35.63 -7.96
N HIS A 399 7.91 -36.76 -8.26
CA HIS A 399 7.27 -37.95 -8.85
C HIS A 399 6.27 -38.63 -7.89
N ALA A 400 5.05 -38.11 -7.82
CA ALA A 400 3.96 -38.66 -7.04
C ALA A 400 3.20 -39.78 -7.80
N GLU A 401 3.65 -41.03 -7.67
CA GLU A 401 3.07 -42.20 -8.37
C GLU A 401 1.58 -42.50 -8.04
N GLN A 402 1.04 -41.97 -6.94
CA GLN A 402 -0.30 -42.30 -6.46
C GLN A 402 -1.32 -41.18 -6.71
N ARG A 403 -2.24 -41.41 -7.65
CA ARG A 403 -3.45 -40.58 -7.86
C ARG A 403 -4.25 -40.48 -6.55
N PRO A 404 -4.72 -39.28 -6.15
CA PRO A 404 -5.68 -39.13 -5.05
C PRO A 404 -6.92 -40.01 -5.26
N ARG A 405 -7.52 -40.56 -4.19
CA ARG A 405 -8.72 -41.41 -4.31
C ARG A 405 -9.95 -40.66 -4.85
N ALA A 406 -10.08 -39.39 -4.50
CA ALA A 406 -11.06 -38.43 -5.00
C ALA A 406 -10.56 -37.03 -4.65
N LEU A 407 -10.92 -36.00 -5.42
CA LEU A 407 -10.64 -34.60 -5.05
C LEU A 407 -11.81 -34.01 -4.25
N PRO A 408 -11.54 -33.24 -3.18
CA PRO A 408 -12.61 -32.66 -2.35
C PRO A 408 -13.50 -31.71 -3.16
N THR A 409 -14.77 -31.57 -2.78
CA THR A 409 -15.71 -30.71 -3.50
C THR A 409 -15.44 -29.22 -3.22
N ILE A 410 -16.02 -28.34 -4.04
CA ILE A 410 -15.93 -26.89 -3.86
C ILE A 410 -16.52 -26.49 -2.49
N GLU A 411 -17.63 -27.13 -2.11
CA GLU A 411 -18.32 -26.91 -0.84
C GLU A 411 -17.48 -27.37 0.36
N GLU A 412 -16.77 -28.51 0.24
CA GLU A 412 -15.82 -29.00 1.26
C GLU A 412 -14.64 -28.03 1.44
N MET A 413 -14.00 -27.59 0.35
CA MET A 413 -12.91 -26.60 0.39
C MET A 413 -13.34 -25.25 0.98
N ILE A 414 -14.58 -24.81 0.71
CA ILE A 414 -15.16 -23.58 1.28
C ILE A 414 -15.49 -23.77 2.77
N ALA A 415 -16.03 -24.93 3.16
CA ALA A 415 -16.33 -25.23 4.56
C ALA A 415 -15.06 -25.29 5.43
N ASP A 416 -13.99 -25.91 4.92
CA ASP A 416 -12.68 -25.98 5.58
C ASP A 416 -12.06 -24.60 5.80
N GLN A 417 -12.02 -23.76 4.76
CA GLN A 417 -11.55 -22.38 4.87
C GLN A 417 -12.38 -21.57 5.86
N LYS A 418 -13.71 -21.70 5.79
CA LYS A 418 -14.63 -21.01 6.70
C LYS A 418 -14.41 -21.40 8.15
N ALA A 419 -14.19 -22.69 8.45
CA ALA A 419 -13.88 -23.15 9.79
C ALA A 419 -12.54 -22.58 10.32
N ALA A 420 -11.50 -22.55 9.47
CA ALA A 420 -10.20 -22.00 9.82
C ALA A 420 -10.25 -20.47 10.05
N LEU A 421 -10.90 -19.74 9.14
CA LEU A 421 -11.09 -18.29 9.22
C LEU A 421 -11.93 -17.90 10.45
N GLN A 422 -13.00 -18.64 10.75
CA GLN A 422 -13.80 -18.40 11.97
C GLN A 422 -12.98 -18.52 13.25
N LEU A 423 -12.04 -19.47 13.32
CA LEU A 423 -11.15 -19.60 14.48
C LEU A 423 -10.15 -18.44 14.58
N PHE A 424 -9.61 -18.00 13.44
CA PHE A 424 -8.74 -16.82 13.35
C PHE A 424 -9.48 -15.55 13.82
N TRP A 425 -10.61 -15.22 13.19
CA TRP A 425 -11.42 -14.04 13.48
C TRP A 425 -12.03 -14.01 14.89
N LYS A 426 -12.08 -15.14 15.61
CA LYS A 426 -12.50 -15.18 17.02
C LYS A 426 -11.48 -14.51 17.96
N THR A 427 -10.20 -14.50 17.58
CA THR A 427 -9.10 -14.00 18.43
C THR A 427 -8.30 -12.87 17.81
N PHE A 428 -8.51 -12.62 16.51
CA PHE A 428 -7.96 -11.48 15.80
C PHE A 428 -8.92 -10.30 15.83
N ASP A 429 -8.42 -9.15 16.30
CA ASP A 429 -9.04 -7.83 16.13
C ASP A 429 -8.01 -6.89 15.50
N ALA A 430 -8.44 -6.06 14.55
CA ALA A 430 -7.70 -4.94 14.00
C ALA A 430 -8.68 -4.01 13.27
N ASP A 431 -9.02 -2.91 13.92
CA ASP A 431 -9.99 -1.95 13.41
C ASP A 431 -9.49 -0.53 13.65
N VAL A 432 -9.66 0.36 12.68
CA VAL A 432 -9.38 1.79 12.81
C VAL A 432 -10.58 2.50 12.23
N LYS A 433 -11.26 3.30 13.04
CA LYS A 433 -12.39 4.12 12.61
C LYS A 433 -11.99 5.59 12.65
N LEU A 434 -12.08 6.26 11.50
CA LEU A 434 -11.89 7.72 11.40
C LEU A 434 -13.19 8.46 11.76
N GLN A 435 -13.05 9.68 12.27
CA GLN A 435 -14.19 10.56 12.62
C GLN A 435 -15.00 10.98 11.39
N ASP A 436 -14.29 11.19 10.28
CA ASP A 436 -14.75 11.84 9.07
C ASP A 436 -14.84 10.83 7.89
N GLU A 437 -15.31 9.62 8.16
CA GLU A 437 -15.32 8.54 7.17
C GLU A 437 -16.51 8.66 6.19
N LEU A 438 -16.23 9.08 4.95
CA LEU A 438 -17.23 9.23 3.89
C LEU A 438 -17.79 7.89 3.37
N SER A 439 -16.94 6.87 3.27
CA SER A 439 -17.30 5.53 2.78
C SER A 439 -17.25 4.54 3.94
N PRO A 440 -18.37 3.92 4.35
CA PRO A 440 -18.42 3.06 5.53
C PRO A 440 -17.35 1.96 5.54
N SER A 441 -16.64 1.81 6.66
CA SER A 441 -15.61 0.78 6.89
C SER A 441 -14.38 0.89 5.97
N ARG A 442 -14.19 2.01 5.25
CA ARG A 442 -13.04 2.23 4.37
C ARG A 442 -11.71 2.21 5.11
N SER A 443 -11.67 2.71 6.34
CA SER A 443 -10.49 2.73 7.21
C SER A 443 -10.21 1.37 7.86
N SER A 444 -11.24 0.55 8.07
CA SER A 444 -11.13 -0.84 8.57
C SER A 444 -10.69 -1.82 7.47
N LEU A 445 -11.20 -1.68 6.23
CA LEU A 445 -10.95 -2.55 5.08
C LEU A 445 -9.50 -3.04 4.93
N PRO A 446 -8.46 -2.18 4.88
CA PRO A 446 -7.10 -2.65 4.69
C PRO A 446 -6.59 -3.51 5.85
N PHE A 447 -6.99 -3.25 7.10
CA PHE A 447 -6.55 -4.04 8.24
C PHE A 447 -7.13 -5.47 8.19
N VAL A 448 -8.42 -5.62 7.87
CA VAL A 448 -9.04 -6.96 7.72
C VAL A 448 -8.58 -7.67 6.44
N TYR A 449 -8.37 -6.96 5.33
CA TYR A 449 -7.87 -7.55 4.09
C TYR A 449 -6.42 -8.04 4.25
N ASN A 450 -5.53 -7.20 4.79
CA ASN A 450 -4.12 -7.57 5.00
C ASN A 450 -4.00 -8.73 6.00
N ALA A 451 -4.82 -8.73 7.07
CA ALA A 451 -4.87 -9.83 8.03
C ALA A 451 -5.37 -11.14 7.41
N PHE A 452 -6.41 -11.09 6.57
CA PHE A 452 -6.88 -12.24 5.79
C PHE A 452 -5.77 -12.78 4.88
N ARG A 453 -5.07 -11.92 4.13
CA ARG A 453 -3.99 -12.36 3.23
C ARG A 453 -2.82 -13.00 3.97
N MET A 454 -2.37 -12.40 5.07
CA MET A 454 -1.36 -13.00 5.94
C MET A 454 -1.82 -14.35 6.53
N PHE A 455 -3.07 -14.45 6.99
CA PHE A 455 -3.60 -15.73 7.49
C PHE A 455 -3.63 -16.81 6.41
N MET A 456 -4.09 -16.50 5.19
CA MET A 456 -4.19 -17.48 4.12
C MET A 456 -2.82 -18.05 3.72
N VAL A 457 -1.80 -17.19 3.53
CA VAL A 457 -0.43 -17.66 3.22
C VAL A 457 0.25 -18.34 4.41
N SER A 458 -0.23 -18.14 5.65
CA SER A 458 0.39 -18.69 6.87
C SER A 458 0.50 -20.23 6.89
N HIS A 459 -0.30 -20.92 6.08
CA HIS A 459 -0.31 -22.38 5.96
C HIS A 459 0.87 -22.91 5.13
N GLY A 460 1.38 -22.12 4.16
CA GLY A 460 2.50 -22.50 3.28
C GLY A 460 3.90 -22.10 3.76
N LEU A 461 4.01 -21.36 4.88
CA LEU A 461 5.26 -20.68 5.31
C LEU A 461 6.49 -21.57 5.48
N GLU A 462 6.32 -22.86 5.74
CA GLU A 462 7.43 -23.80 5.89
C GLU A 462 8.17 -24.07 4.56
N GLY A 463 7.51 -23.78 3.43
CA GLY A 463 8.12 -23.67 2.10
C GLY A 463 8.65 -22.27 1.75
N GLY A 464 8.56 -21.31 2.67
CA GLY A 464 8.89 -19.89 2.46
C GLY A 464 7.68 -19.01 2.17
N LEU A 465 7.87 -17.69 2.24
CA LEU A 465 6.92 -16.67 1.78
C LEU A 465 7.56 -15.82 0.68
N SER A 466 6.86 -15.69 -0.45
CA SER A 466 7.25 -14.82 -1.55
C SER A 466 6.73 -13.40 -1.42
N ARG A 467 7.43 -12.47 -2.07
CA ARG A 467 7.15 -11.02 -2.04
C ARG A 467 5.70 -10.70 -2.42
N SER A 468 5.13 -11.46 -3.36
CA SER A 468 3.73 -11.32 -3.80
C SER A 468 2.73 -12.28 -3.15
N GLY A 469 3.17 -13.19 -2.26
CA GLY A 469 2.32 -14.21 -1.64
C GLY A 469 1.54 -15.09 -2.63
N LEU A 470 2.15 -15.37 -3.80
CA LEU A 470 1.57 -16.10 -4.94
C LEU A 470 0.48 -15.34 -5.71
N SER A 471 0.51 -14.01 -5.74
CA SER A 471 -0.41 -13.20 -6.58
C SER A 471 0.16 -12.84 -7.97
N ALA A 472 1.47 -13.02 -8.18
CA ALA A 472 2.13 -12.89 -9.48
C ALA A 472 3.27 -13.91 -9.65
N ALA A 473 3.54 -14.28 -10.90
CA ALA A 473 4.66 -15.14 -11.31
C ALA A 473 6.00 -14.36 -11.33
N GLY A 474 7.07 -14.98 -11.86
CA GLY A 474 8.36 -14.32 -12.05
C GLY A 474 9.01 -13.89 -10.72
N ASP A 475 9.52 -12.65 -10.66
CA ASP A 475 10.10 -12.08 -9.44
C ASP A 475 9.09 -12.00 -8.27
N GLY A 476 7.78 -12.00 -8.55
CA GLY A 476 6.73 -12.06 -7.54
C GLY A 476 6.76 -13.35 -6.69
N LEU A 477 7.39 -14.43 -7.18
CA LEU A 477 7.58 -15.67 -6.43
C LEU A 477 8.94 -15.78 -5.71
N GLN A 478 9.86 -14.83 -5.91
CA GLN A 478 11.08 -14.76 -5.11
C GLN A 478 10.76 -14.42 -3.65
N PHE A 479 11.62 -14.89 -2.75
CA PHE A 479 11.64 -14.55 -1.34
C PHE A 479 12.69 -13.45 -1.14
N ASN A 480 12.31 -12.34 -0.52
CA ASN A 480 13.27 -11.35 -0.05
C ASN A 480 13.44 -11.50 1.47
N LEU A 481 14.58 -12.00 1.92
CA LEU A 481 14.83 -12.32 3.32
C LEU A 481 15.01 -11.07 4.21
N SER A 482 15.23 -9.87 3.65
CA SER A 482 15.14 -8.63 4.45
C SER A 482 13.69 -8.25 4.77
N GLU A 483 12.71 -8.74 4.01
CA GLU A 483 11.28 -8.55 4.34
C GLU A 483 10.83 -9.50 5.47
N TYR A 484 11.60 -10.56 5.76
CA TYR A 484 11.22 -11.59 6.74
C TYR A 484 11.16 -11.08 8.17
N ILE A 485 11.86 -9.99 8.53
CA ILE A 485 11.69 -9.33 9.83
C ILE A 485 10.26 -8.84 10.03
N TYR A 486 9.62 -8.27 9.00
CA TYR A 486 8.25 -7.76 9.08
C TYR A 486 7.24 -8.92 9.09
N TYR A 487 7.47 -9.97 8.30
CA TYR A 487 6.69 -11.22 8.37
C TYR A 487 6.78 -11.85 9.77
N GLY A 488 7.98 -11.94 10.32
CA GLY A 488 8.25 -12.47 11.65
C GLY A 488 7.55 -11.65 12.74
N LEU A 489 7.67 -10.31 12.72
CA LEU A 489 7.00 -9.42 13.66
C LEU A 489 5.46 -9.54 13.59
N TYR A 490 4.88 -9.64 12.39
CA TYR A 490 3.45 -9.87 12.22
C TYR A 490 3.01 -11.20 12.85
N TYR A 491 3.68 -12.31 12.50
CA TYR A 491 3.28 -13.63 12.99
C TYR A 491 3.57 -13.82 14.48
N LEU A 492 4.65 -13.26 15.00
CA LEU A 492 4.94 -13.25 16.44
C LEU A 492 3.74 -12.71 17.25
N LEU A 493 3.15 -11.61 16.78
CA LEU A 493 2.05 -10.92 17.44
C LEU A 493 0.67 -11.53 17.17
N THR A 494 0.51 -12.39 16.17
CA THR A 494 -0.81 -12.89 15.73
C THR A 494 -0.94 -14.42 15.76
N GLN A 495 0.11 -15.15 15.39
CA GLN A 495 0.18 -16.61 15.26
C GLN A 495 1.65 -17.08 15.48
N PRO A 496 2.14 -17.18 16.74
CA PRO A 496 3.52 -17.60 17.02
C PRO A 496 3.94 -18.91 16.34
N GLU A 497 3.00 -19.82 16.12
CA GLU A 497 3.22 -21.08 15.39
C GLU A 497 3.56 -20.86 13.92
N ALA A 498 3.02 -19.80 13.30
CA ALA A 498 3.36 -19.37 11.95
C ALA A 498 4.73 -18.68 11.91
N CYS A 499 5.11 -17.94 12.97
CA CYS A 499 6.45 -17.38 13.12
C CYS A 499 7.51 -18.51 13.18
N LEU A 500 7.23 -19.59 13.91
CA LEU A 500 8.08 -20.78 13.90
C LEU A 500 8.18 -21.45 12.52
N ARG A 501 7.07 -21.58 11.76
CA ARG A 501 7.11 -22.10 10.39
C ARG A 501 7.97 -21.23 9.45
N LEU A 502 7.92 -19.91 9.60
CA LEU A 502 8.79 -18.98 8.88
C LEU A 502 10.27 -19.18 9.25
N LEU A 503 10.60 -19.35 10.54
CA LEU A 503 11.96 -19.67 10.96
C LEU A 503 12.43 -21.05 10.46
N LYS A 504 11.53 -22.03 10.34
CA LYS A 504 11.83 -23.34 9.72
C LYS A 504 12.13 -23.25 8.24
N SER A 505 11.41 -22.43 7.46
CA SER A 505 11.76 -22.25 6.03
C SER A 505 13.13 -21.60 5.84
N VAL A 506 13.51 -20.65 6.70
CA VAL A 506 14.88 -20.12 6.75
C VAL A 506 15.88 -21.22 7.11
N TYR A 507 15.60 -22.06 8.11
CA TYR A 507 16.47 -23.20 8.45
C TYR A 507 16.63 -24.20 7.29
N HIS A 508 15.57 -24.46 6.50
CA HIS A 508 15.66 -25.32 5.31
C HIS A 508 16.63 -24.78 4.24
N MET A 509 16.92 -23.48 4.22
CA MET A 509 17.91 -22.86 3.33
C MET A 509 19.36 -22.98 3.84
N LEU A 510 19.57 -23.30 5.12
CA LEU A 510 20.88 -23.33 5.79
C LEU A 510 21.98 -24.10 5.01
N PRO A 511 21.72 -25.26 4.36
CA PRO A 511 22.73 -25.94 3.55
C PRO A 511 23.20 -25.15 2.32
N GLN A 512 22.33 -24.35 1.71
CA GLN A 512 22.69 -23.46 0.58
C GLN A 512 23.36 -22.19 1.09
N SER A 513 22.88 -21.61 2.20
CA SER A 513 23.49 -20.46 2.89
C SER A 513 24.93 -20.74 3.35
N ARG A 514 25.23 -21.98 3.77
CA ARG A 514 26.60 -22.46 4.03
C ARG A 514 27.47 -22.46 2.77
N LYS A 515 26.94 -22.87 1.61
CA LYS A 515 27.68 -22.80 0.33
C LYS A 515 27.88 -21.36 -0.12
N TYR A 516 26.87 -20.50 0.01
CA TYR A 516 26.96 -19.09 -0.35
C TYR A 516 28.01 -18.36 0.49
N ALA A 517 28.12 -18.67 1.79
CA ALA A 517 29.23 -18.19 2.63
C ALA A 517 30.61 -18.57 2.07
N ARG A 518 30.79 -19.80 1.53
CA ARG A 518 32.04 -20.21 0.87
C ARG A 518 32.30 -19.47 -0.46
N VAL A 519 31.24 -19.13 -1.21
CA VAL A 519 31.36 -18.28 -2.43
C VAL A 519 31.85 -16.87 -2.05
N LEU A 520 31.40 -16.35 -0.90
CA LEU A 520 31.86 -15.10 -0.31
C LEU A 520 33.19 -15.23 0.49
N ALA A 521 33.98 -16.28 0.22
CA ALA A 521 35.29 -16.56 0.82
C ALA A 521 35.33 -16.74 2.36
N MET A 522 34.19 -16.98 3.01
CA MET A 522 34.15 -17.31 4.44
C MET A 522 34.53 -18.77 4.69
N ASN A 523 35.32 -19.04 5.73
CA ASN A 523 35.76 -20.38 6.11
C ASN A 523 34.66 -21.18 6.84
N HIS A 524 33.83 -20.51 7.63
CA HIS A 524 32.75 -21.12 8.43
C HIS A 524 31.51 -20.22 8.49
N GLY A 525 30.42 -20.71 9.10
CA GLY A 525 29.14 -20.00 9.16
C GLY A 525 28.30 -20.12 7.87
N ALA A 526 27.13 -19.47 7.91
CA ALA A 526 26.16 -19.42 6.82
C ALA A 526 25.72 -17.98 6.54
N VAL A 527 25.62 -17.60 5.25
CA VAL A 527 25.11 -16.29 4.82
C VAL A 527 23.76 -16.50 4.16
N PHE A 528 22.73 -15.81 4.64
CA PHE A 528 21.41 -15.83 4.02
C PHE A 528 21.39 -14.82 2.85
N PRO A 529 21.04 -15.24 1.62
CA PRO A 529 20.96 -14.34 0.49
C PRO A 529 19.80 -13.36 0.64
N LEU A 530 19.94 -12.13 0.13
CA LEU A 530 18.84 -11.16 0.13
C LEU A 530 17.62 -11.73 -0.61
N ASN A 531 17.80 -12.10 -1.88
CA ASN A 531 16.74 -12.66 -2.72
C ASN A 531 17.06 -14.13 -3.07
N THR A 532 16.05 -14.99 -3.03
CA THR A 532 16.16 -16.43 -3.31
C THR A 532 14.80 -17.09 -3.56
N ILE A 533 14.78 -18.32 -4.12
CA ILE A 533 13.60 -19.22 -4.04
C ILE A 533 13.96 -20.53 -3.32
N SER A 534 15.22 -20.98 -3.41
CA SER A 534 15.66 -22.29 -2.92
C SER A 534 16.79 -22.25 -1.87
N GLY A 535 17.09 -21.06 -1.35
CA GLY A 535 18.31 -20.77 -0.57
C GLY A 535 19.53 -20.42 -1.43
N VAL A 536 19.44 -20.58 -2.77
CA VAL A 536 20.44 -20.09 -3.72
C VAL A 536 20.23 -18.60 -4.00
N HIS A 537 21.29 -17.81 -3.94
CA HIS A 537 21.23 -16.37 -4.22
C HIS A 537 20.68 -16.10 -5.64
N SER A 538 19.74 -15.17 -5.74
CA SER A 538 19.09 -14.75 -6.99
C SER A 538 19.19 -13.22 -7.08
N THR A 539 19.80 -12.66 -8.12
CA THR A 539 20.10 -11.22 -8.18
C THR A 539 20.46 -10.76 -9.59
N HIS A 540 20.06 -9.54 -9.93
CA HIS A 540 20.66 -8.81 -11.04
C HIS A 540 22.09 -8.37 -10.72
N ALA A 541 22.96 -8.53 -11.71
CA ALA A 541 24.31 -8.01 -11.87
C ALA A 541 24.70 -6.77 -11.04
N ALA A 542 23.88 -5.72 -11.05
CA ALA A 542 24.20 -4.44 -10.43
C ALA A 542 24.29 -4.51 -8.89
N ASN A 543 23.64 -5.48 -8.26
CA ASN A 543 23.56 -5.62 -6.81
C ASN A 543 24.69 -6.50 -6.22
N VAL A 544 25.56 -7.05 -7.06
CA VAL A 544 26.64 -7.97 -6.67
C VAL A 544 27.73 -7.29 -5.83
N SER A 545 27.86 -5.96 -5.86
CA SER A 545 28.97 -5.26 -5.20
C SER A 545 28.91 -5.24 -3.67
N ASN A 546 27.75 -5.51 -3.06
CA ASN A 546 27.49 -5.14 -1.67
C ASN A 546 26.97 -6.32 -0.83
N ALA A 547 27.74 -6.73 0.17
CA ALA A 547 27.31 -7.75 1.13
C ALA A 547 26.24 -7.18 2.09
N ARG A 548 25.03 -7.76 2.06
CA ARG A 548 23.88 -7.37 2.92
C ARG A 548 23.74 -8.31 4.12
N PHE A 549 24.76 -8.35 4.97
CA PHE A 549 24.79 -9.26 6.13
C PHE A 549 23.81 -8.91 7.26
N HIS A 550 23.09 -7.77 7.18
CA HIS A 550 22.05 -7.42 8.15
C HIS A 550 20.93 -8.48 8.23
N VAL A 551 20.60 -9.15 7.12
CA VAL A 551 19.64 -10.26 7.06
C VAL A 551 19.96 -11.36 8.10
N ASN A 552 21.24 -11.70 8.28
CA ASN A 552 21.66 -12.65 9.30
C ASN A 552 21.32 -12.15 10.72
N ALA A 553 21.53 -10.86 11.01
CA ALA A 553 21.18 -10.27 12.30
C ALA A 553 19.67 -10.15 12.54
N GLU A 554 18.90 -9.93 11.48
CA GLU A 554 17.43 -9.87 11.54
C GLU A 554 16.81 -11.25 11.82
N ILE A 555 17.37 -12.33 11.24
CA ILE A 555 17.05 -13.71 11.62
C ILE A 555 17.36 -13.95 13.10
N GLY A 556 18.56 -13.56 13.57
CA GLY A 556 18.94 -13.68 14.99
C GLY A 556 18.02 -12.88 15.93
N PHE A 557 17.61 -11.67 15.52
CA PHE A 557 16.64 -10.85 16.24
C PHE A 557 15.27 -11.54 16.35
N LEU A 558 14.75 -12.10 15.25
CA LEU A 558 13.49 -12.85 15.27
C LEU A 558 13.55 -14.07 16.18
N ILE A 559 14.63 -14.86 16.16
CA ILE A 559 14.78 -16.03 17.04
C ILE A 559 14.79 -15.58 18.52
N ALA A 560 15.55 -14.54 18.85
CA ALA A 560 15.64 -14.01 20.20
C ALA A 560 14.29 -13.47 20.71
N LEU A 561 13.51 -12.84 19.83
CA LEU A 561 12.20 -12.29 20.14
C LEU A 561 11.11 -13.39 20.22
N TYR A 562 11.21 -14.43 19.39
CA TYR A 562 10.35 -15.62 19.45
C TYR A 562 10.52 -16.37 20.78
N ASP A 563 11.75 -16.58 21.24
CA ASP A 563 12.06 -17.21 22.54
C ASP A 563 11.50 -16.42 23.76
N GLU A 564 11.33 -15.10 23.63
CA GLU A 564 10.70 -14.26 24.65
C GLU A 564 9.16 -14.25 24.58
N ALA A 565 8.58 -14.49 23.40
CA ALA A 565 7.15 -14.34 23.13
C ALA A 565 6.37 -15.66 23.16
N ALA A 566 7.00 -16.79 22.83
CA ALA A 566 6.38 -18.10 22.82
C ALA A 566 5.95 -18.55 24.23
N GLU A 567 4.86 -19.31 24.31
CA GLU A 567 4.45 -19.96 25.58
C GLU A 567 5.34 -21.15 25.90
N SER A 568 5.65 -21.96 24.88
CA SER A 568 6.54 -23.11 24.97
C SER A 568 7.18 -23.37 23.60
N ILE A 569 8.35 -24.01 23.61
CA ILE A 569 9.11 -24.41 22.42
C ILE A 569 9.61 -25.83 22.67
N SER A 570 9.43 -26.73 21.70
CA SER A 570 9.84 -28.13 21.82
C SER A 570 11.37 -28.26 21.88
N ALA A 571 11.89 -29.38 22.40
CA ALA A 571 13.33 -29.61 22.46
C ALA A 571 13.97 -29.71 21.05
N GLU A 572 13.22 -30.21 20.06
CA GLU A 572 13.65 -30.29 18.66
C GLU A 572 13.73 -28.89 18.03
N ASP A 573 12.68 -28.08 18.20
CA ASP A 573 12.66 -26.70 17.69
C ASP A 573 13.74 -25.84 18.37
N ARG A 574 14.00 -26.03 19.67
CA ARG A 574 15.10 -25.35 20.38
C ARG A 574 16.48 -25.69 19.80
N LEU A 575 16.71 -26.95 19.40
CA LEU A 575 17.96 -27.37 18.78
C LEU A 575 18.13 -26.79 17.37
N LEU A 576 17.07 -26.80 16.56
CA LEU A 576 17.02 -26.19 15.24
C LEU A 576 17.30 -24.68 15.31
N LEU A 577 16.62 -23.96 16.21
CA LEU A 577 16.81 -22.53 16.42
C LEU A 577 18.21 -22.19 16.97
N LEU A 578 18.81 -23.08 17.77
CA LEU A 578 20.18 -22.91 18.26
C LEU A 578 21.22 -23.12 17.17
N GLU A 579 21.07 -24.13 16.31
CA GLU A 579 21.93 -24.32 15.13
C GLU A 579 21.85 -23.09 14.21
N LEU A 580 20.62 -22.64 13.91
CA LEU A 580 20.38 -21.47 13.06
C LEU A 580 21.03 -20.21 13.62
N MET A 581 20.73 -19.85 14.87
CA MET A 581 21.26 -18.67 15.58
C MET A 581 22.80 -18.66 15.64
N MET A 582 23.40 -19.79 16.02
CA MET A 582 24.86 -19.85 16.17
C MET A 582 25.56 -19.79 14.81
N GLU A 583 25.08 -20.51 13.79
CA GLU A 583 25.69 -20.53 12.45
C GLU A 583 25.48 -19.21 11.70
N SER A 584 24.37 -18.49 11.94
CA SER A 584 24.13 -17.15 11.38
C SER A 584 24.98 -16.06 12.04
N ALA A 585 25.26 -16.17 13.36
CA ALA A 585 26.12 -15.24 14.07
C ALA A 585 27.61 -15.45 13.74
N ARG A 586 27.99 -16.68 13.37
CA ARG A 586 29.37 -17.13 13.12
C ARG A 586 30.11 -16.38 12.00
N ILE A 587 29.42 -15.61 11.17
CA ILE A 587 30.05 -14.86 10.07
C ILE A 587 30.82 -13.63 10.57
N TRP A 588 30.39 -12.98 11.66
CA TRP A 588 30.86 -11.64 12.03
C TRP A 588 32.37 -11.51 12.26
N PRO A 589 33.07 -12.45 12.93
CA PRO A 589 34.54 -12.39 13.08
C PRO A 589 35.30 -12.40 11.75
N GLN A 590 34.67 -12.91 10.68
CA GLN A 590 35.26 -12.98 9.33
C GLN A 590 34.89 -11.77 8.45
N CYS A 591 34.01 -10.87 8.94
CA CYS A 591 33.47 -9.74 8.18
C CYS A 591 34.10 -8.38 8.54
N GLY A 592 35.03 -8.34 9.49
CA GLY A 592 35.61 -7.10 10.00
C GLY A 592 37.02 -7.28 10.51
N GLU A 593 37.62 -6.19 10.99
CA GLU A 593 39.01 -6.16 11.42
C GLU A 593 39.16 -5.59 12.84
N TRP A 594 40.09 -6.16 13.60
CA TRP A 594 40.53 -5.60 14.87
C TRP A 594 41.47 -4.41 14.67
N GLN A 595 41.20 -3.34 15.40
CA GLN A 595 41.96 -2.08 15.42
C GLN A 595 42.34 -1.74 16.87
N ASP A 596 43.18 -0.71 17.03
CA ASP A 596 43.62 -0.16 18.32
C ASP A 596 44.08 -1.25 19.31
N ASP A 597 45.12 -2.01 18.94
CA ASP A 597 45.69 -3.11 19.72
C ASP A 597 44.66 -4.17 20.20
N HIS A 598 43.71 -4.53 19.32
CA HIS A 598 42.58 -5.44 19.58
C HIS A 598 41.58 -4.93 20.64
N THR A 599 41.27 -3.62 20.63
CA THR A 599 40.23 -3.05 21.49
C THR A 599 38.96 -2.62 20.74
N VAL A 600 39.03 -2.40 19.44
CA VAL A 600 37.90 -2.04 18.58
C VAL A 600 37.80 -3.02 17.42
N PHE A 601 36.61 -3.56 17.15
CA PHE A 601 36.33 -4.35 15.96
C PHE A 601 35.45 -3.53 15.00
N ARG A 602 35.94 -3.28 13.79
CA ARG A 602 35.23 -2.48 12.77
C ARG A 602 34.61 -3.35 11.69
N LEU A 603 33.37 -3.03 11.34
CA LEU A 603 32.62 -3.57 10.21
C LEU A 603 32.49 -2.47 9.15
N ASP A 604 33.25 -2.60 8.06
CA ASP A 604 33.34 -1.62 6.97
C ASP A 604 32.99 -2.27 5.62
N ASN A 605 32.41 -1.47 4.71
CA ASN A 605 31.97 -1.89 3.37
C ASN A 605 30.87 -2.98 3.36
N ILE A 606 30.01 -2.98 4.38
CA ILE A 606 28.83 -3.86 4.48
C ILE A 606 27.58 -2.98 4.38
N ALA A 607 26.65 -3.38 3.51
CA ALA A 607 25.41 -2.64 3.29
C ALA A 607 24.36 -2.97 4.34
N GLY A 608 23.72 -1.93 4.88
CA GLY A 608 22.48 -2.04 5.63
C GLY A 608 21.25 -2.20 4.72
N THR A 609 20.08 -1.84 5.23
CA THR A 609 18.78 -1.93 4.56
C THR A 609 18.56 -0.81 3.53
N ASP A 610 19.16 0.36 3.74
CA ASP A 610 18.92 1.56 2.93
C ASP A 610 19.78 1.55 1.67
N GLU A 611 19.13 1.27 0.53
CA GLU A 611 19.84 1.11 -0.73
C GLU A 611 20.61 2.37 -1.13
N TYR A 612 20.16 3.55 -0.68
CA TYR A 612 20.75 4.85 -1.02
C TYR A 612 22.09 5.13 -0.33
N ASN A 613 22.40 4.38 0.74
CA ASN A 613 23.61 4.52 1.56
C ASN A 613 24.48 3.24 1.58
N SER A 614 24.20 2.28 0.70
CA SER A 614 24.78 0.91 0.69
C SER A 614 26.31 0.79 0.70
N ASN A 615 27.05 1.78 0.20
CA ASN A 615 28.47 1.64 -0.15
C ASN A 615 29.45 2.21 0.89
N ALA A 616 28.96 2.64 2.06
CA ALA A 616 29.73 3.44 3.00
C ALA A 616 30.30 2.67 4.20
N SER A 617 31.48 3.06 4.65
CA SER A 617 32.17 2.53 5.83
C SER A 617 31.49 2.98 7.13
N GLY A 618 31.53 2.15 8.17
CA GLY A 618 30.96 2.46 9.49
C GLY A 618 29.43 2.50 9.56
N ASN A 619 28.71 1.70 8.74
CA ASN A 619 27.24 1.70 8.77
C ASN A 619 26.68 1.42 10.18
N PHE A 620 25.85 2.33 10.70
CA PHE A 620 25.34 2.26 12.07
C PHE A 620 24.44 1.03 12.30
N TYR A 621 23.50 0.76 11.38
CA TYR A 621 22.55 -0.34 11.54
C TYR A 621 23.22 -1.71 11.49
N VAL A 622 24.21 -1.87 10.61
CA VAL A 622 25.06 -3.08 10.56
C VAL A 622 25.80 -3.27 11.89
N ASN A 623 26.47 -2.23 12.40
CA ASN A 623 27.26 -2.34 13.63
C ASN A 623 26.39 -2.65 14.87
N ILE A 624 25.27 -1.95 15.08
CA ILE A 624 24.36 -2.28 16.20
C ILE A 624 23.77 -3.68 16.03
N SER A 625 23.31 -4.05 14.84
CA SER A 625 22.66 -5.34 14.60
C SER A 625 23.63 -6.52 14.71
N ALA A 626 24.88 -6.39 14.25
CA ALA A 626 25.92 -7.40 14.43
C ALA A 626 26.23 -7.64 15.92
N ARG A 627 26.49 -6.56 16.68
CA ARG A 627 26.69 -6.62 18.14
C ARG A 627 25.52 -7.29 18.84
N ARG A 628 24.29 -6.89 18.49
CA ARG A 628 23.05 -7.41 19.10
C ARG A 628 22.75 -8.86 18.69
N HIS A 629 23.11 -9.28 17.48
CA HIS A 629 23.02 -10.67 17.04
C HIS A 629 23.93 -11.57 17.87
N ILE A 630 25.22 -11.22 18.00
CA ILE A 630 26.19 -11.98 18.82
C ILE A 630 25.73 -12.04 20.29
N ALA A 631 25.40 -10.89 20.89
CA ALA A 631 24.93 -10.83 22.28
C ALA A 631 23.64 -11.64 22.50
N SER A 632 22.75 -11.70 21.50
CA SER A 632 21.53 -12.49 21.57
C SER A 632 21.77 -13.99 21.37
N ALA A 633 22.75 -14.39 20.55
CA ALA A 633 23.16 -15.78 20.39
C ALA A 633 23.67 -16.39 21.70
N PHE A 634 24.55 -15.68 22.42
CA PHE A 634 25.00 -16.10 23.75
C PHE A 634 23.86 -16.08 24.79
N SER A 635 23.03 -15.04 24.81
CA SER A 635 21.87 -14.97 25.71
C SER A 635 20.89 -16.13 25.47
N PHE A 636 20.66 -16.50 24.21
CA PHE A 636 19.80 -17.61 23.81
C PHE A 636 20.39 -18.96 24.20
N LEU A 637 21.68 -19.19 23.95
CA LEU A 637 22.42 -20.38 24.38
C LEU A 637 22.36 -20.57 25.90
N ASP A 638 22.58 -19.50 26.67
CA ASP A 638 22.52 -19.57 28.14
C ASP A 638 21.12 -19.97 28.62
N ARG A 639 20.04 -19.43 28.01
CA ARG A 639 18.66 -19.87 28.30
C ARG A 639 18.39 -21.30 27.85
N GLN A 640 18.96 -21.76 26.74
CA GLN A 640 18.77 -23.14 26.29
C GLN A 640 19.38 -24.17 27.26
N ARG A 641 20.38 -23.81 28.08
CA ARG A 641 20.90 -24.69 29.15
C ARG A 641 19.88 -24.99 30.25
N GLU A 642 18.83 -24.21 30.39
CA GLU A 642 17.72 -24.50 31.33
C GLU A 642 16.73 -25.55 30.78
N HIS A 643 16.82 -25.88 29.49
CA HIS A 643 15.84 -26.70 28.77
C HIS A 643 16.42 -27.89 28.01
N LEU A 644 17.71 -27.85 27.65
CA LEU A 644 18.42 -28.87 26.90
C LEU A 644 19.52 -29.53 27.74
N THR A 645 19.81 -30.79 27.47
CA THR A 645 20.92 -31.51 28.09
C THR A 645 22.27 -31.11 27.49
N GLU A 646 23.34 -31.27 28.26
CA GLU A 646 24.72 -31.09 27.77
C GLU A 646 25.01 -31.96 26.53
N GLU A 647 24.49 -33.19 26.44
CA GLU A 647 24.67 -34.05 25.26
C GLU A 647 24.04 -33.42 24.01
N GLN A 648 22.82 -32.91 24.12
CA GLN A 648 22.13 -32.22 23.04
C GLN A 648 22.86 -30.93 22.61
N LEU A 649 23.32 -30.10 23.55
CA LEU A 649 24.09 -28.89 23.25
C LEU A 649 25.43 -29.23 22.56
N ASN A 650 26.16 -30.23 23.06
CA ASN A 650 27.39 -30.68 22.43
C ASN A 650 27.14 -31.28 21.03
N SER A 651 25.98 -31.88 20.77
CA SER A 651 25.65 -32.38 19.43
C SER A 651 25.50 -31.27 18.38
N VAL A 652 24.95 -30.11 18.75
CA VAL A 652 24.88 -28.92 17.87
C VAL A 652 26.27 -28.35 17.62
N PHE A 653 27.09 -28.14 18.66
CA PHE A 653 28.45 -27.63 18.44
C PHE A 653 29.34 -28.60 17.64
N ALA A 654 29.10 -29.90 17.75
CA ALA A 654 29.75 -30.92 16.94
C ALA A 654 29.27 -30.91 15.47
N SER A 655 27.97 -30.71 15.20
CA SER A 655 27.46 -30.61 13.81
C SER A 655 27.95 -29.33 13.11
N LEU A 656 28.05 -28.22 13.85
CA LEU A 656 28.68 -26.99 13.39
C LEU A 656 30.21 -27.11 13.25
N GLY A 657 30.85 -28.06 13.94
CA GLY A 657 32.30 -28.10 14.09
C GLY A 657 32.85 -26.84 14.75
N MET A 658 32.11 -26.25 15.69
CA MET A 658 32.45 -24.97 16.32
C MET A 658 33.37 -25.20 17.53
N SER A 659 34.54 -24.55 17.54
CA SER A 659 35.52 -24.75 18.61
C SER A 659 35.29 -23.81 19.80
N ARG A 660 35.81 -24.18 20.99
CA ARG A 660 35.80 -23.29 22.17
C ARG A 660 36.61 -22.00 21.95
N HIS A 661 37.63 -22.03 21.10
CA HIS A 661 38.43 -20.85 20.80
C HIS A 661 37.66 -19.87 19.92
N GLU A 662 37.05 -20.38 18.86
CA GLU A 662 36.15 -19.66 17.95
C GLU A 662 34.93 -19.08 18.68
N MET A 663 34.38 -19.80 19.66
CA MET A 663 33.30 -19.29 20.53
C MET A 663 33.77 -18.11 21.40
N ALA A 664 34.99 -18.18 21.95
CA ALA A 664 35.58 -17.06 22.70
C ALA A 664 35.93 -15.86 21.80
N GLU A 665 36.38 -16.12 20.56
CA GLU A 665 36.63 -15.09 19.54
C GLU A 665 35.33 -14.40 19.12
N LEU A 666 34.26 -15.17 18.85
CA LEU A 666 32.94 -14.62 18.54
C LEU A 666 32.42 -13.72 19.67
N GLN A 667 32.60 -14.14 20.94
CA GLN A 667 32.24 -13.31 22.09
C GLN A 667 33.08 -12.02 22.15
N ALA A 668 34.40 -12.13 22.02
CA ALA A 668 35.31 -10.98 22.03
C ALA A 668 34.98 -9.98 20.91
N VAL A 669 34.66 -10.46 19.69
CA VAL A 669 34.20 -9.63 18.58
C VAL A 669 32.88 -8.93 18.93
N GLY A 670 31.93 -9.62 19.55
CA GLY A 670 30.68 -9.01 20.04
C GLY A 670 30.91 -7.87 21.03
N ASP A 671 31.83 -8.06 21.98
CA ASP A 671 32.21 -7.03 22.95
C ASP A 671 33.04 -5.89 22.32
N GLY A 672 33.78 -6.18 21.25
CA GLY A 672 34.64 -5.24 20.51
C GLY A 672 33.94 -4.40 19.44
N ILE A 673 32.75 -4.79 18.95
CA ILE A 673 32.00 -4.00 17.95
C ILE A 673 31.54 -2.68 18.58
N VAL A 674 32.18 -1.59 18.17
CA VAL A 674 31.83 -0.23 18.58
C VAL A 674 30.78 0.33 17.63
N VAL A 675 29.57 0.55 18.16
CA VAL A 675 28.54 1.35 17.48
C VAL A 675 29.07 2.79 17.38
N PRO A 676 29.01 3.45 16.21
CA PRO A 676 29.54 4.80 16.02
C PRO A 676 29.10 5.77 17.11
N GLN A 677 30.00 6.64 17.57
CA GLN A 677 29.64 7.66 18.56
C GLN A 677 28.75 8.75 17.94
N ARG A 678 27.99 9.47 18.78
CA ARG A 678 27.23 10.66 18.34
C ARG A 678 28.19 11.68 17.72
N HIS A 679 27.86 12.19 16.55
CA HIS A 679 28.64 13.19 15.84
C HIS A 679 28.79 14.47 16.70
N GLU A 680 30.03 14.85 17.01
CA GLU A 680 30.37 15.84 18.06
C GLU A 680 29.58 17.16 17.97
N ARG A 681 29.32 17.65 16.76
CA ARG A 681 28.63 18.93 16.53
C ARG A 681 27.11 18.81 16.41
N LEU A 682 26.60 17.62 16.05
CA LEU A 682 25.18 17.43 15.74
C LEU A 682 24.41 16.70 16.87
N GLY A 683 25.13 15.96 17.73
CA GLY A 683 24.52 15.20 18.83
C GLY A 683 23.76 13.94 18.39
N VAL A 684 23.76 13.60 17.10
CA VAL A 684 23.06 12.44 16.52
C VAL A 684 24.04 11.38 16.03
N TYR A 685 23.61 10.14 15.94
CA TYR A 685 24.35 9.09 15.24
C TYR A 685 24.32 9.37 13.74
N MET A 686 25.38 9.01 13.02
CA MET A 686 25.40 9.06 11.55
C MET A 686 24.96 7.72 10.96
N VAL A 687 24.41 7.73 9.73
CA VAL A 687 24.11 6.49 9.00
C VAL A 687 25.40 5.71 8.73
N HIS A 688 26.45 6.45 8.37
CA HIS A 688 27.80 5.96 8.09
C HIS A 688 28.81 7.10 8.29
N ASP A 689 30.11 6.80 8.36
CA ASP A 689 31.16 7.74 8.82
C ASP A 689 31.16 9.09 8.08
N ASN A 690 30.90 9.09 6.77
CA ASN A 690 30.97 10.29 5.91
C ASN A 690 29.62 10.95 5.58
N PHE A 691 28.51 10.62 6.27
CA PHE A 691 27.16 11.04 5.85
C PHE A 691 26.94 12.57 5.94
N ASP A 692 27.56 13.23 6.92
CA ASP A 692 27.51 14.68 7.08
C ASP A 692 28.15 15.45 5.91
N THR A 693 29.14 14.83 5.24
CA THR A 693 29.87 15.39 4.08
C THR A 693 29.10 15.38 2.77
N LEU A 694 27.98 14.62 2.69
CA LEU A 694 27.17 14.52 1.48
C LEU A 694 26.41 15.83 1.20
N ILE A 695 26.04 16.04 -0.07
CA ILE A 695 25.37 17.27 -0.51
C ILE A 695 23.89 17.22 -0.11
N ASP A 696 23.28 18.33 0.30
CA ASP A 696 21.85 18.33 0.58
C ASP A 696 21.01 18.18 -0.73
N TRP A 697 19.74 17.81 -0.61
CA TRP A 697 18.83 17.87 -1.76
C TRP A 697 18.61 19.32 -2.21
N GLY A 698 18.34 19.54 -3.49
CA GLY A 698 18.12 20.87 -4.02
C GLY A 698 16.72 21.42 -3.72
N ASN A 699 16.33 22.48 -4.43
CA ASN A 699 15.02 23.12 -4.28
C ASN A 699 13.95 22.52 -5.23
N GLU A 700 14.33 21.52 -6.03
CA GLU A 700 13.45 20.77 -6.93
C GLU A 700 12.58 19.74 -6.19
N ARG A 701 11.34 19.52 -6.67
CA ARG A 701 10.52 18.38 -6.23
C ARG A 701 11.12 17.09 -6.77
N ALA A 702 11.33 16.11 -5.90
CA ALA A 702 11.83 14.80 -6.29
C ALA A 702 10.79 13.99 -7.10
N MET A 703 11.27 13.27 -8.11
CA MET A 703 10.47 12.31 -8.89
C MET A 703 10.56 10.92 -8.24
N HIS A 704 9.43 10.42 -7.74
CA HIS A 704 9.35 9.19 -6.97
C HIS A 704 8.93 7.97 -7.81
N PRO A 705 9.42 6.76 -7.50
CA PRO A 705 10.50 6.49 -6.55
C PRO A 705 11.86 6.89 -7.14
N LEU A 706 12.79 7.36 -6.31
CA LEU A 706 14.01 8.00 -6.81
C LEU A 706 14.88 7.04 -7.65
N HIS A 707 14.93 5.76 -7.28
CA HIS A 707 15.74 4.75 -7.96
C HIS A 707 15.29 4.44 -9.41
N LEU A 708 14.04 4.73 -9.78
CA LEU A 708 13.55 4.59 -11.16
C LEU A 708 13.72 5.88 -11.99
N ASN A 709 13.83 7.04 -11.33
CA ASN A 709 13.79 8.35 -11.98
C ASN A 709 15.15 9.07 -12.03
N TYR A 710 16.11 8.66 -11.20
CA TYR A 710 17.44 9.27 -11.13
C TYR A 710 18.55 8.23 -11.26
N HIS A 711 19.61 8.58 -12.01
CA HIS A 711 20.82 7.77 -12.06
C HIS A 711 21.45 7.66 -10.66
N PRO A 712 21.95 6.49 -10.20
CA PRO A 712 22.40 6.28 -8.82
C PRO A 712 23.43 7.30 -8.29
N ILE A 713 24.31 7.83 -9.15
CA ILE A 713 25.28 8.90 -8.78
C ILE A 713 24.61 10.21 -8.30
N HIS A 714 23.35 10.44 -8.67
CA HIS A 714 22.53 11.56 -8.23
C HIS A 714 22.00 11.32 -6.80
N ILE A 715 21.79 10.05 -6.43
CA ILE A 715 21.26 9.63 -5.14
C ILE A 715 22.42 9.51 -4.13
N TYR A 716 23.39 8.64 -4.40
CA TYR A 716 24.49 8.25 -3.48
C TYR A 716 25.46 9.38 -3.08
N ARG A 717 25.32 10.57 -3.68
CA ARG A 717 26.14 11.76 -3.35
C ARG A 717 25.40 12.78 -2.50
N ARG A 718 24.16 12.47 -2.09
CA ARG A 718 23.29 13.38 -1.34
C ARG A 718 22.84 12.78 -0.02
N LYS A 719 22.48 13.65 0.93
CA LYS A 719 21.84 13.29 2.20
C LYS A 719 20.40 12.84 1.98
N LEU A 720 20.25 11.63 1.46
CA LEU A 720 18.99 10.98 1.15
C LEU A 720 18.91 9.66 1.90
N ILE A 721 17.70 9.31 2.31
CA ILE A 721 17.39 8.08 3.04
C ILE A 721 16.07 7.56 2.50
N ASP A 722 16.02 6.33 2.03
CA ASP A 722 14.72 5.65 1.88
C ASP A 722 14.35 5.01 3.22
N VAL A 723 15.11 4.00 3.65
CA VAL A 723 14.88 3.32 4.94
C VAL A 723 15.70 4.00 6.04
N PRO A 724 15.10 4.61 7.08
CA PRO A 724 15.84 5.33 8.10
C PRO A 724 16.49 4.39 9.12
N GLU A 725 17.58 3.75 8.70
CA GLU A 725 18.40 2.77 9.41
C GLU A 725 18.74 3.11 10.87
N VAL A 726 19.12 4.36 11.15
CA VAL A 726 19.42 4.80 12.52
C VAL A 726 18.16 4.70 13.38
N LEU A 727 17.02 5.15 12.86
CA LEU A 727 15.74 5.04 13.57
C LEU A 727 15.32 3.58 13.69
N LEU A 728 15.43 2.77 12.63
CA LEU A 728 15.15 1.34 12.65
C LEU A 728 15.94 0.63 13.77
N GLY A 729 17.25 0.87 13.87
CA GLY A 729 18.09 0.34 14.94
C GLY A 729 17.63 0.76 16.35
N MET A 730 17.26 2.03 16.54
CA MET A 730 16.74 2.53 17.83
C MET A 730 15.33 2.02 18.17
N LEU A 731 14.54 1.61 17.16
CA LEU A 731 13.21 1.02 17.32
C LEU A 731 13.27 -0.49 17.62
N LEU A 732 14.18 -1.23 16.97
CA LEU A 732 14.40 -2.66 17.25
C LEU A 732 15.17 -2.91 18.56
N TYR A 733 16.07 -2.01 18.95
CA TYR A 733 16.89 -2.13 20.15
C TYR A 733 16.62 -0.99 21.16
N PRO A 734 15.39 -0.83 21.68
CA PRO A 734 14.99 0.33 22.48
C PRO A 734 15.71 0.43 23.83
N ASP A 735 16.26 -0.67 24.36
CA ASP A 735 17.03 -0.71 25.61
C ASP A 735 18.47 -0.14 25.46
N GLU A 736 18.95 0.13 24.24
CA GLU A 736 20.32 0.61 23.96
C GLU A 736 20.43 2.15 23.92
N PHE A 737 19.31 2.88 23.91
CA PHE A 737 19.28 4.33 23.65
C PHE A 737 18.30 5.07 24.58
N ASP A 738 18.70 6.26 25.05
CA ASP A 738 17.81 7.14 25.80
C ASP A 738 16.73 7.76 24.89
N GLN A 739 15.54 8.02 25.44
CA GLN A 739 14.45 8.68 24.71
C GLN A 739 14.84 10.07 24.17
N ARG A 740 15.78 10.76 24.83
CA ARG A 740 16.33 12.04 24.34
C ARG A 740 17.15 11.85 23.07
N ASP A 741 17.98 10.82 23.00
CA ASP A 741 18.76 10.50 21.81
C ASP A 741 17.83 10.12 20.66
N PHE A 742 16.80 9.31 20.93
CA PHE A 742 15.79 8.96 19.94
C PHE A 742 15.14 10.21 19.34
N GLN A 743 14.70 11.16 20.17
CA GLN A 743 14.11 12.41 19.71
C GLN A 743 15.07 13.22 18.83
N GLN A 744 16.34 13.37 19.23
CA GLN A 744 17.32 14.15 18.46
C GLN A 744 17.61 13.52 17.09
N ASN A 745 17.79 12.20 17.04
CA ASN A 745 18.00 11.47 15.79
C ASN A 745 16.75 11.53 14.89
N PHE A 746 15.55 11.34 15.46
CA PHE A 746 14.29 11.45 14.74
C PHE A 746 14.12 12.84 14.09
N GLU A 747 14.40 13.91 14.84
CA GLU A 747 14.26 15.28 14.32
C GLU A 747 15.26 15.62 13.20
N TYR A 748 16.46 15.03 13.22
CA TYR A 748 17.48 15.16 12.18
C TYR A 748 17.15 14.35 10.92
N TYR A 749 16.61 13.13 11.07
CA TYR A 749 16.36 12.23 9.94
C TYR A 749 14.99 12.41 9.25
N LEU A 750 13.95 12.84 9.97
CA LEU A 750 12.62 13.13 9.42
C LEU A 750 12.59 14.06 8.16
N PRO A 751 13.46 15.08 7.98
CA PRO A 751 13.51 15.86 6.74
C PRO A 751 14.32 15.22 5.59
N LEU A 752 15.06 14.13 5.83
CA LEU A 752 15.93 13.47 4.84
C LEU A 752 15.29 12.20 4.22
N CYS A 753 14.17 11.73 4.78
CA CYS A 753 13.46 10.53 4.31
C CYS A 753 12.68 10.82 3.01
N THR A 754 12.83 9.95 2.01
CA THR A 754 12.10 10.00 0.73
C THR A 754 10.75 9.31 0.79
N PHE A 755 10.61 8.30 1.65
CA PHE A 755 9.42 7.45 1.74
C PHE A 755 9.10 6.75 0.40
N ASP A 756 10.03 5.96 -0.14
CA ASP A 756 9.81 5.24 -1.40
C ASP A 756 9.38 3.78 -1.21
N SER A 757 9.76 3.16 -0.09
CA SER A 757 9.46 1.75 0.25
C SER A 757 8.38 1.57 1.34
N PRO A 758 7.63 0.45 1.36
CA PRO A 758 6.75 0.10 2.49
C PRO A 758 7.47 0.08 3.85
N GLU A 759 8.73 -0.34 3.85
CA GLU A 759 9.61 -0.43 5.02
C GLU A 759 9.87 0.97 5.61
N SER A 760 10.17 1.96 4.75
CA SER A 760 10.32 3.36 5.18
C SER A 760 9.05 3.91 5.86
N LEU A 761 7.87 3.61 5.31
CA LEU A 761 6.58 4.02 5.88
C LEU A 761 6.37 3.40 7.27
N PHE A 762 6.65 2.10 7.43
CA PHE A 762 6.53 1.42 8.71
C PHE A 762 7.43 2.02 9.78
N VAL A 763 8.73 2.18 9.47
CA VAL A 763 9.72 2.76 10.40
C VAL A 763 9.29 4.17 10.80
N MET A 764 8.78 4.97 9.85
CA MET A 764 8.39 6.35 10.11
C MET A 764 7.05 6.49 10.84
N VAL A 765 6.07 5.62 10.61
CA VAL A 765 4.84 5.55 11.43
C VAL A 765 5.20 5.25 12.88
N HIS A 766 6.03 4.23 13.11
CA HIS A 766 6.49 3.87 14.46
C HIS A 766 7.31 5.02 15.09
N ALA A 767 8.21 5.64 14.34
CA ALA A 767 9.05 6.74 14.84
C ALA A 767 8.25 8.00 15.21
N LEU A 768 7.31 8.43 14.36
CA LEU A 768 6.41 9.57 14.62
C LEU A 768 5.61 9.37 15.91
N CYS A 769 5.01 8.18 16.08
CA CYS A 769 4.26 7.83 17.27
C CYS A 769 5.16 7.79 18.53
N ARG A 770 6.34 7.18 18.44
CA ARG A 770 7.31 7.10 19.56
C ARG A 770 7.89 8.45 19.96
N ALA A 771 8.08 9.36 19.01
CA ALA A 771 8.51 10.73 19.24
C ALA A 771 7.43 11.60 19.93
N ARG A 772 6.18 11.11 20.03
CA ARG A 772 5.01 11.83 20.56
C ARG A 772 4.85 13.25 19.98
N SER A 773 5.33 13.43 18.74
CA SER A 773 5.49 14.72 18.08
C SER A 773 4.49 14.82 16.92
N ASN A 774 3.64 15.84 16.93
CA ASN A 774 2.62 16.12 15.91
C ASN A 774 1.75 14.88 15.52
N PHE A 775 0.72 14.62 16.34
CA PHE A 775 -0.25 13.54 16.17
C PHE A 775 -1.07 13.55 14.86
N SER A 776 -0.92 14.55 13.98
CA SER A 776 -1.56 14.55 12.66
C SER A 776 -0.78 13.77 11.59
N GLN A 777 0.55 13.64 11.73
CA GLN A 777 1.44 13.08 10.71
C GLN A 777 1.50 11.54 10.59
N PRO A 778 1.35 10.70 11.65
CA PRO A 778 1.49 9.26 11.48
C PRO A 778 0.33 8.61 10.71
N MET A 779 -0.87 9.20 10.76
CA MET A 779 -2.06 8.58 10.15
C MET A 779 -2.12 8.61 8.62
N PRO A 780 -1.71 9.69 7.92
CA PRO A 780 -1.50 9.65 6.48
C PRO A 780 -0.55 8.52 6.06
N LEU A 781 0.61 8.38 6.72
CA LEU A 781 1.59 7.34 6.39
C LEU A 781 1.07 5.92 6.70
N LEU A 782 0.39 5.71 7.83
CA LEU A 782 -0.21 4.41 8.16
C LEU A 782 -1.32 4.05 7.17
N ARG A 783 -2.17 5.00 6.76
CA ARG A 783 -3.17 4.78 5.71
C ARG A 783 -2.52 4.44 4.38
N SER A 784 -1.42 5.09 4.04
CA SER A 784 -0.67 4.83 2.80
C SER A 784 -0.12 3.41 2.80
N LEU A 785 0.60 3.03 3.85
CA LEU A 785 1.14 1.68 4.06
C LEU A 785 0.02 0.61 3.99
N ALA A 786 -1.10 0.86 4.66
CA ALA A 786 -2.22 -0.07 4.72
C ALA A 786 -2.91 -0.28 3.36
N ASN A 787 -2.89 0.72 2.47
CA ASN A 787 -3.65 0.73 1.21
C ASN A 787 -2.78 0.63 -0.06
N ILE A 788 -1.47 0.37 0.05
CA ILE A 788 -0.55 0.27 -1.11
C ILE A 788 -1.16 -0.55 -2.25
N ASP A 789 -1.70 -1.74 -1.94
CA ASP A 789 -2.32 -2.63 -2.93
C ASP A 789 -3.76 -2.26 -3.29
N LEU A 790 -4.59 -1.94 -2.28
CA LEU A 790 -6.03 -1.70 -2.47
C LEU A 790 -6.33 -0.41 -3.24
N ASP A 791 -5.49 0.61 -3.13
CA ASP A 791 -5.60 1.85 -3.90
C ASP A 791 -4.54 1.92 -5.04
N ASN A 792 -3.71 0.88 -5.21
CA ASN A 792 -2.62 0.82 -6.21
C ASN A 792 -1.65 2.03 -6.14
N ILE A 793 -1.30 2.50 -4.94
CA ILE A 793 -0.59 3.78 -4.71
C ILE A 793 0.83 3.79 -5.29
N VAL A 794 1.40 2.60 -5.55
CA VAL A 794 2.74 2.42 -6.12
C VAL A 794 2.72 2.05 -7.61
N TYR A 795 1.53 1.86 -8.21
CA TYR A 795 1.34 1.52 -9.63
C TYR A 795 2.07 0.25 -10.11
N SER A 796 2.42 -0.66 -9.20
CA SER A 796 3.24 -1.87 -9.43
C SER A 796 2.42 -3.16 -9.61
N ALA A 797 1.13 -3.04 -9.97
CA ALA A 797 0.14 -4.13 -10.00
C ALA A 797 0.51 -5.40 -10.81
N GLU A 798 1.40 -5.27 -11.80
CA GLU A 798 1.91 -6.40 -12.58
C GLU A 798 2.76 -7.35 -11.73
N GLY A 799 3.54 -6.81 -10.78
CA GLY A 799 4.39 -7.56 -9.84
C GLY A 799 3.63 -8.22 -8.68
N GLY A 800 2.31 -8.04 -8.61
CA GLY A 800 1.46 -8.60 -7.56
C GLY A 800 1.32 -7.70 -6.33
N LEU A 801 0.86 -8.30 -5.23
CA LEU A 801 0.64 -7.64 -3.94
C LEU A 801 1.95 -7.40 -3.16
N HIS A 802 1.97 -6.45 -2.24
CA HIS A 802 3.15 -6.13 -1.43
C HIS A 802 3.03 -6.75 -0.04
N PHE A 803 3.43 -8.02 0.13
CA PHE A 803 3.26 -8.70 1.41
C PHE A 803 4.03 -8.01 2.54
N SER A 804 5.19 -7.40 2.29
CA SER A 804 5.91 -6.64 3.33
C SER A 804 5.12 -5.44 3.85
N ALA A 805 4.35 -4.77 2.99
CA ALA A 805 3.42 -3.71 3.36
C ALA A 805 2.26 -4.25 4.22
N MET A 806 1.65 -5.37 3.81
CA MET A 806 0.58 -6.02 4.56
C MET A 806 1.05 -6.45 5.95
N ALA A 807 2.20 -7.11 6.02
CA ALA A 807 2.82 -7.58 7.25
C ALA A 807 3.22 -6.42 8.17
N SER A 808 3.64 -5.28 7.61
CA SER A 808 4.03 -4.09 8.38
C SER A 808 2.86 -3.22 8.83
N THR A 809 1.69 -3.33 8.19
CA THR A 809 0.50 -2.51 8.48
C THR A 809 0.05 -2.65 9.94
N LEU A 810 -0.11 -3.89 10.41
CA LEU A 810 -0.61 -4.17 11.77
C LEU A 810 0.46 -3.87 12.86
N PRO A 811 1.74 -4.28 12.73
CA PRO A 811 2.85 -3.81 13.55
C PRO A 811 2.97 -2.28 13.59
N GLY A 812 2.69 -1.58 12.47
CA GLY A 812 2.66 -0.11 12.42
C GLY A 812 1.59 0.49 13.34
N LEU A 813 0.41 -0.13 13.41
CA LEU A 813 -0.64 0.23 14.38
C LEU A 813 -0.25 -0.14 15.82
N ILE A 814 0.31 -1.34 16.03
CA ILE A 814 0.63 -1.91 17.36
C ILE A 814 1.80 -1.17 18.03
N PHE A 815 2.94 -1.08 17.35
CA PHE A 815 4.14 -0.43 17.87
C PHE A 815 4.06 1.10 17.77
N GLY A 816 3.41 1.62 16.72
CA GLY A 816 3.13 3.04 16.56
C GLY A 816 2.02 3.51 17.51
N CYS A 817 0.77 3.49 17.05
CA CYS A 817 -0.36 4.06 17.81
C CYS A 817 -0.58 3.36 19.16
N GLY A 818 -0.50 2.03 19.20
CA GLY A 818 -0.60 1.24 20.43
C GLY A 818 0.55 1.44 21.41
N GLY A 819 1.67 2.02 20.97
CA GLY A 819 2.88 2.20 21.77
C GLY A 819 3.37 0.92 22.42
N VAL A 820 3.13 -0.23 21.79
CA VAL A 820 3.60 -1.52 22.29
C VAL A 820 5.11 -1.57 22.13
N GLN A 821 5.82 -1.92 23.20
CA GLN A 821 7.27 -2.13 23.18
C GLN A 821 7.59 -3.50 23.75
N LEU A 822 8.36 -4.25 22.99
CA LEU A 822 8.91 -5.55 23.37
C LEU A 822 10.36 -5.30 23.80
N SER A 823 10.69 -5.70 25.04
CA SER A 823 11.98 -5.38 25.67
C SER A 823 12.43 -6.53 26.57
N ARG A 824 13.71 -6.54 26.98
CA ARG A 824 14.19 -7.52 27.99
C ARG A 824 13.48 -7.35 29.34
N LYS A 825 12.82 -6.21 29.57
CA LYS A 825 12.01 -5.88 30.75
C LYS A 825 10.57 -6.38 30.64
N GLY A 826 10.19 -7.01 29.53
CA GLY A 826 8.85 -7.52 29.24
C GLY A 826 8.03 -6.61 28.31
N LEU A 827 6.72 -6.87 28.29
CA LEU A 827 5.73 -6.17 27.48
C LEU A 827 5.35 -4.82 28.12
N GLN A 828 5.43 -3.76 27.32
CA GLN A 828 4.97 -2.42 27.69
C GLN A 828 3.97 -1.92 26.64
N VAL A 829 2.97 -1.15 27.05
CA VAL A 829 1.87 -0.68 26.19
C VAL A 829 1.58 0.78 26.51
N HIS A 830 1.81 1.68 25.54
CA HIS A 830 1.72 3.13 25.72
C HIS A 830 0.82 3.79 24.65
N PRO A 831 -0.50 3.52 24.63
CA PRO A 831 -1.33 3.91 23.50
C PRO A 831 -1.52 5.42 23.40
N ILE A 832 -1.53 5.92 22.17
CA ILE A 832 -1.87 7.28 21.80
C ILE A 832 -3.08 7.25 20.86
N LEU A 833 -3.96 8.26 20.88
CA LEU A 833 -4.96 8.43 19.82
C LEU A 833 -4.51 9.59 18.92
N PRO A 834 -4.00 9.30 17.71
CA PRO A 834 -3.75 10.32 16.70
C PRO A 834 -5.00 11.13 16.34
N ALA A 835 -4.78 12.35 15.83
CA ALA A 835 -5.87 13.22 15.40
C ALA A 835 -6.70 12.57 14.27
N ARG A 836 -7.99 12.94 14.18
CA ARG A 836 -9.00 12.38 13.26
C ARG A 836 -9.35 10.89 13.43
N ILE A 837 -8.73 10.13 14.33
CA ILE A 837 -9.23 8.79 14.70
C ILE A 837 -10.38 8.96 15.70
N GLU A 838 -11.47 8.21 15.56
CA GLU A 838 -12.53 8.09 16.57
C GLU A 838 -12.15 7.03 17.61
N ARG A 839 -11.81 5.83 17.11
CA ARG A 839 -11.31 4.70 17.88
C ARG A 839 -10.43 3.79 17.02
N TYR A 840 -9.57 3.01 17.65
CA TYR A 840 -8.94 1.84 17.02
C TYR A 840 -8.83 0.68 18.02
N SER A 841 -8.74 -0.53 17.51
CA SER A 841 -8.39 -1.71 18.30
C SER A 841 -7.41 -2.62 17.56
N PHE A 842 -6.70 -3.42 18.33
CA PHE A 842 -5.89 -4.53 17.83
C PHE A 842 -5.79 -5.65 18.88
N THR A 843 -5.44 -6.86 18.45
CA THR A 843 -5.00 -7.95 19.35
C THR A 843 -3.52 -8.26 19.21
N ILE A 844 -2.88 -8.62 20.31
CA ILE A 844 -1.54 -9.23 20.35
C ILE A 844 -1.55 -10.57 21.09
N LYS A 845 -0.77 -11.52 20.60
CA LYS A 845 -0.41 -12.76 21.30
C LYS A 845 0.92 -12.57 22.02
N TRP A 846 0.96 -12.95 23.30
CA TRP A 846 2.18 -12.90 24.11
C TRP A 846 2.14 -13.96 25.20
N ARG A 847 3.11 -14.90 25.19
CA ARG A 847 3.27 -15.98 26.18
C ARG A 847 1.97 -16.75 26.46
N GLY A 848 1.28 -17.17 25.40
CA GLY A 848 0.03 -17.93 25.46
C GLY A 848 -1.24 -17.11 25.74
N ALA A 849 -1.10 -15.82 26.06
CA ALA A 849 -2.22 -14.91 26.24
C ALA A 849 -2.56 -14.14 24.95
N VAL A 850 -3.84 -13.83 24.78
CA VAL A 850 -4.35 -12.91 23.73
C VAL A 850 -4.89 -11.67 24.41
N LEU A 851 -4.22 -10.53 24.21
CA LEU A 851 -4.63 -9.22 24.69
C LEU A 851 -5.29 -8.45 23.55
N ARG A 852 -6.54 -8.01 23.73
CA ARG A 852 -7.12 -6.91 22.94
C ARG A 852 -6.78 -5.59 23.60
N VAL A 853 -6.37 -4.62 22.79
CA VAL A 853 -6.27 -3.21 23.15
C VAL A 853 -7.30 -2.47 22.31
N LEU A 854 -8.19 -1.71 22.96
CA LEU A 854 -9.16 -0.81 22.31
C LEU A 854 -8.91 0.60 22.87
N VAL A 855 -8.79 1.59 21.98
CA VAL A 855 -8.55 2.99 22.35
C VAL A 855 -9.57 3.86 21.65
N ASP A 856 -10.32 4.64 22.42
CA ASP A 856 -11.31 5.60 21.93
C ASP A 856 -11.04 7.01 22.49
N ARG A 857 -12.01 7.92 22.39
CA ARG A 857 -11.88 9.29 22.94
C ARG A 857 -11.82 9.32 24.48
N ALA A 858 -12.47 8.39 25.17
CA ALA A 858 -12.67 8.38 26.62
C ALA A 858 -11.76 7.39 27.36
N ASN A 859 -11.49 6.20 26.79
CA ASN A 859 -10.80 5.11 27.49
C ASN A 859 -9.73 4.41 26.66
N ILE A 860 -8.79 3.79 27.36
CA ILE A 860 -7.93 2.70 26.90
C ILE A 860 -8.44 1.44 27.60
N THR A 861 -8.93 0.48 26.82
CA THR A 861 -9.51 -0.78 27.30
C THR A 861 -8.59 -1.95 26.95
N TYR A 862 -8.41 -2.83 27.93
CA TYR A 862 -7.60 -4.04 27.85
C TYR A 862 -8.46 -5.27 28.16
N ASP A 863 -8.54 -6.22 27.23
CA ASP A 863 -9.25 -7.48 27.42
C ASP A 863 -8.33 -8.69 27.23
N LEU A 864 -8.34 -9.62 28.18
CA LEU A 864 -7.73 -10.94 28.07
C LEU A 864 -8.71 -11.89 27.36
N LEU A 865 -8.62 -11.98 26.03
CA LEU A 865 -9.52 -12.80 25.21
C LEU A 865 -9.24 -14.31 25.35
N ALA A 866 -7.99 -14.69 25.62
CA ALA A 866 -7.55 -16.06 25.87
C ALA A 866 -6.24 -16.09 26.67
N GLY A 867 -5.92 -17.26 27.23
CA GLY A 867 -4.76 -17.48 28.11
C GLY A 867 -5.09 -17.32 29.60
N ALA A 868 -4.24 -17.83 30.48
CA ALA A 868 -4.48 -17.85 31.93
C ALA A 868 -4.22 -16.49 32.60
N SER A 869 -3.14 -15.81 32.22
CA SER A 869 -2.76 -14.50 32.77
C SER A 869 -1.78 -13.76 31.87
N LEU A 870 -1.82 -12.43 31.88
CA LEU A 870 -0.84 -11.56 31.24
C LEU A 870 -0.43 -10.41 32.15
N ARG A 871 0.86 -10.03 32.11
CA ARG A 871 1.42 -8.87 32.82
C ARG A 871 2.11 -7.94 31.85
N PHE A 872 1.85 -6.64 32.00
CA PHE A 872 2.48 -5.59 31.19
C PHE A 872 2.53 -4.26 31.95
N ILE A 873 3.27 -3.30 31.40
CA ILE A 873 3.34 -1.92 31.92
C ILE A 873 2.49 -1.00 31.04
N HIS A 874 1.61 -0.21 31.64
CA HIS A 874 0.77 0.79 30.99
C HIS A 874 1.32 2.21 31.23
N GLY A 875 1.48 2.99 30.15
CA GLY A 875 1.71 4.43 30.23
C GLY A 875 3.02 4.86 30.91
N THR A 876 3.23 6.16 31.06
CA THR A 876 4.44 6.74 31.68
C THR A 876 3.99 7.70 32.78
N PRO A 877 4.34 7.50 34.08
CA PRO A 877 5.43 6.69 34.63
C PRO A 877 5.06 5.23 35.04
N GLY A 878 4.37 4.47 34.19
CA GLY A 878 4.38 2.99 34.22
C GLY A 878 3.56 2.33 35.32
N GLU A 879 2.24 2.22 35.11
CA GLU A 879 1.38 1.37 35.94
C GLU A 879 1.54 -0.12 35.57
N ARG A 880 1.58 -1.01 36.57
CA ARG A 880 1.72 -2.46 36.34
C ARG A 880 0.36 -3.12 36.25
N ILE A 881 -0.03 -3.57 35.06
CA ILE A 881 -1.29 -4.25 34.82
C ILE A 881 -1.10 -5.77 34.90
N HIS A 882 -2.07 -6.47 35.50
CA HIS A 882 -2.12 -7.93 35.57
C HIS A 882 -3.56 -8.39 35.28
N LEU A 883 -3.77 -8.95 34.09
CA LEU A 883 -5.03 -9.59 33.73
C LEU A 883 -4.93 -11.10 33.98
N HIS A 884 -6.00 -11.72 34.46
CA HIS A 884 -6.06 -13.17 34.69
C HIS A 884 -7.49 -13.71 34.80
N THR A 885 -7.69 -14.98 34.43
CA THR A 885 -8.94 -15.73 34.59
C THR A 885 -9.22 -16.21 36.03
N GLY A 886 -8.40 -15.75 36.98
CA GLY A 886 -8.51 -16.05 38.42
C GLY A 886 -7.21 -16.63 38.97
N PHE A 887 -6.79 -16.21 40.16
CA PHE A 887 -5.56 -16.72 40.78
C PHE A 887 -5.67 -16.83 42.30
N GLY A 888 -5.65 -18.06 42.82
CA GLY A 888 -5.73 -18.34 44.26
C GLY A 888 -7.04 -17.88 44.89
N ARG A 889 -7.02 -16.72 45.56
CA ARG A 889 -8.22 -16.07 46.16
C ARG A 889 -8.61 -14.76 45.48
N CYS A 890 -7.87 -14.32 44.45
CA CYS A 890 -8.21 -13.11 43.71
C CYS A 890 -9.32 -13.41 42.68
N PRO A 891 -10.37 -12.57 42.58
CA PRO A 891 -11.37 -12.69 41.51
C PRO A 891 -10.71 -12.53 40.14
N GLU A 892 -11.38 -13.00 39.08
CA GLU A 892 -10.90 -12.78 37.72
C GLU A 892 -10.84 -11.28 37.38
N THR A 893 -9.84 -10.92 36.58
CA THR A 893 -9.64 -9.58 36.03
C THR A 893 -9.29 -9.75 34.56
N THR A 894 -10.30 -10.02 33.74
CA THR A 894 -10.15 -10.25 32.28
C THR A 894 -10.41 -8.99 31.47
N HIS A 895 -10.93 -7.93 32.08
CA HIS A 895 -11.26 -6.65 31.47
C HIS A 895 -10.79 -5.50 32.38
N LEU A 896 -10.16 -4.48 31.79
CA LEU A 896 -9.78 -3.24 32.47
C LEU A 896 -9.94 -2.04 31.52
N ALA A 897 -10.67 -1.02 31.95
CA ALA A 897 -10.77 0.27 31.26
C ALA A 897 -10.08 1.36 32.07
N ILE A 898 -9.16 2.10 31.43
CA ILE A 898 -8.41 3.21 32.00
C ILE A 898 -8.85 4.50 31.29
N PRO A 899 -9.38 5.51 32.01
CA PRO A 899 -9.73 6.79 31.40
C PRO A 899 -8.53 7.47 30.75
N ARG A 900 -8.72 8.06 29.56
CA ARG A 900 -7.67 8.79 28.87
C ARG A 900 -7.44 10.16 29.49
N THR A 901 -6.19 10.42 29.89
CA THR A 901 -5.75 11.75 30.32
C THR A 901 -5.49 12.65 29.11
N SER A 902 -6.54 13.27 28.56
CA SER A 902 -6.42 14.54 27.81
C SER A 902 -6.36 15.75 28.74
N GLN A 903 -6.63 15.54 30.03
CA GLN A 903 -6.64 16.57 31.06
C GLN A 903 -5.22 16.89 31.50
N SER A 904 -4.83 18.17 31.46
CA SER A 904 -3.62 18.61 32.14
C SER A 904 -3.80 18.42 33.65
N GLN A 905 -2.78 17.87 34.32
CA GLN A 905 -2.77 17.78 35.79
C GLN A 905 -2.42 19.11 36.46
N VAL A 906 -1.99 20.09 35.66
CA VAL A 906 -1.57 21.43 36.11
C VAL A 906 -2.56 22.47 35.62
N ALA A 907 -2.83 22.51 34.32
CA ALA A 907 -3.65 23.57 33.71
C ALA A 907 -5.17 23.35 33.84
N GLN A 908 -5.89 24.47 33.99
CA GLN A 908 -7.35 24.49 34.07
C GLN A 908 -8.07 24.31 32.71
N PHE A 909 -7.33 24.12 31.64
CA PHE A 909 -7.79 23.98 30.27
C PHE A 909 -6.98 22.88 29.57
N ASP A 910 -7.61 22.17 28.64
CA ASP A 910 -7.01 20.98 28.00
C ASP A 910 -6.54 21.26 26.56
N GLY A 911 -6.94 22.40 25.99
CA GLY A 911 -6.46 22.78 24.67
C GLY A 911 -6.54 24.27 24.37
N VAL A 912 -5.74 24.67 23.37
CA VAL A 912 -5.70 26.03 22.85
C VAL A 912 -5.83 26.02 21.33
N VAL A 913 -6.75 26.82 20.80
CA VAL A 913 -6.90 27.07 19.35
C VAL A 913 -6.40 28.47 19.04
N LEU A 914 -5.49 28.60 18.08
CA LEU A 914 -4.91 29.87 17.67
C LEU A 914 -5.27 30.23 16.22
N LEU A 915 -5.68 31.47 15.98
CA LEU A 915 -5.70 32.03 14.62
C LEU A 915 -4.26 32.20 14.13
N SER A 916 -4.00 31.85 12.86
CA SER A 916 -2.69 31.95 12.21
C SER A 916 -2.04 33.32 12.37
N ASP A 917 -2.86 34.35 12.33
CA ASP A 917 -2.45 35.74 12.27
C ASP A 917 -1.83 36.19 13.62
N CYS A 918 -2.18 35.53 14.73
CA CYS A 918 -1.58 35.76 16.04
C CYS A 918 -0.17 35.18 16.20
N LEU A 919 0.26 34.28 15.30
CA LEU A 919 1.55 33.58 15.42
C LEU A 919 2.72 34.35 14.79
N PHE A 920 2.44 35.23 13.82
CA PHE A 920 3.42 35.83 12.93
C PHE A 920 3.29 37.36 12.93
N ASP A 921 4.37 38.07 13.23
CA ASP A 921 4.31 39.54 13.31
C ASP A 921 4.05 40.15 11.91
N ASN A 922 3.15 41.13 11.85
CA ASN A 922 2.75 41.87 10.63
C ASN A 922 2.04 41.05 9.54
N LEU A 923 1.51 39.84 9.83
CA LEU A 923 0.88 39.00 8.81
C LEU A 923 -0.33 39.67 8.12
N LEU A 924 -1.10 40.48 8.85
CA LEU A 924 -2.19 41.27 8.28
C LEU A 924 -1.70 42.34 7.28
N GLU A 925 -0.51 42.91 7.48
CA GLU A 925 0.09 43.83 6.50
C GLU A 925 0.52 43.08 5.22
N TYR A 926 1.06 41.87 5.33
CA TYR A 926 1.32 41.02 4.16
C TYR A 926 0.02 40.72 3.41
N SER A 927 -1.05 40.35 4.14
CA SER A 927 -2.36 40.08 3.56
C SER A 927 -2.94 41.29 2.83
N TYR A 928 -2.82 42.50 3.41
CA TYR A 928 -3.18 43.77 2.76
C TYR A 928 -2.36 44.00 1.48
N ARG A 929 -1.03 43.86 1.54
CA ARG A 929 -0.13 44.10 0.39
C ARG A 929 -0.43 43.13 -0.76
N SER A 930 -0.73 41.86 -0.48
CA SER A 930 -1.14 40.89 -1.51
C SER A 930 -2.47 41.30 -2.15
N TRP A 931 -3.50 41.58 -1.34
CA TRP A 931 -4.80 42.02 -1.85
C TRP A 931 -4.71 43.32 -2.64
N TYR A 932 -3.87 44.27 -2.20
CA TYR A 932 -3.57 45.49 -2.93
C TYR A 932 -3.02 45.18 -4.32
N LYS A 933 -1.96 44.37 -4.43
CA LYS A 933 -1.36 44.03 -5.75
C LYS A 933 -2.36 43.31 -6.66
N THR A 934 -3.03 42.27 -6.16
CA THR A 934 -3.99 41.48 -6.94
C THR A 934 -5.14 42.34 -7.48
N LEU A 935 -5.74 43.18 -6.63
CA LEU A 935 -6.81 44.06 -7.05
C LEU A 935 -6.32 45.22 -7.91
N GLU A 936 -5.12 45.75 -7.69
CA GLU A 936 -4.57 46.84 -8.50
C GLU A 936 -4.25 46.37 -9.93
N THR A 937 -3.74 45.15 -10.12
CA THR A 937 -3.56 44.54 -11.45
C THR A 937 -4.89 44.39 -12.20
N LEU A 938 -5.95 43.95 -11.51
CA LEU A 938 -7.31 43.91 -12.05
C LEU A 938 -7.81 45.32 -12.39
N PHE A 939 -7.65 46.28 -11.47
CA PHE A 939 -8.11 47.65 -11.67
C PHE A 939 -7.38 48.36 -12.80
N ASP A 940 -6.07 48.16 -12.98
CA ASP A 940 -5.33 48.71 -14.13
C ASP A 940 -5.85 48.16 -15.46
N THR A 941 -6.11 46.85 -15.52
CA THR A 941 -6.71 46.22 -16.70
C THR A 941 -8.06 46.85 -17.02
N TYR A 942 -8.93 47.02 -16.02
CA TYR A 942 -10.25 47.64 -16.20
C TYR A 942 -10.20 49.17 -16.44
N ARG A 943 -9.20 49.89 -15.90
CA ARG A 943 -8.95 51.32 -16.20
C ARG A 943 -8.61 51.48 -17.68
N VAL A 944 -7.75 50.62 -18.22
CA VAL A 944 -7.33 50.62 -19.63
C VAL A 944 -8.49 50.22 -20.55
N LEU A 945 -9.20 49.12 -20.24
CA LEU A 945 -10.29 48.60 -21.09
C LEU A 945 -11.52 49.52 -21.15
N HIS A 946 -11.89 50.15 -20.03
CA HIS A 946 -13.13 50.94 -19.92
C HIS A 946 -12.91 52.45 -19.83
N ASN A 947 -11.66 52.92 -19.86
CA ASN A 947 -11.27 54.33 -19.80
C ASN A 947 -11.97 55.11 -18.66
N ARG A 948 -12.06 54.49 -17.48
CA ARG A 948 -12.68 55.07 -16.27
C ARG A 948 -11.70 55.02 -15.08
N PRO A 949 -11.69 56.03 -14.20
CA PRO A 949 -10.90 55.97 -12.98
C PRO A 949 -11.49 54.93 -12.02
N ILE A 950 -10.64 54.02 -11.52
CA ILE A 950 -10.98 53.06 -10.47
C ILE A 950 -9.95 53.27 -9.33
N PRO A 951 -10.36 53.64 -8.11
CA PRO A 951 -9.42 53.86 -7.01
C PRO A 951 -8.80 52.55 -6.51
N SER A 952 -7.51 52.56 -6.19
CA SER A 952 -6.79 51.46 -5.55
C SER A 952 -7.39 51.09 -4.18
N LEU A 953 -7.01 49.94 -3.62
CA LEU A 953 -7.43 49.55 -2.26
C LEU A 953 -6.70 50.40 -1.21
N THR A 954 -7.42 50.94 -0.21
CA THR A 954 -6.80 51.63 0.94
C THR A 954 -6.69 50.70 2.16
N PRO A 955 -5.74 50.95 3.09
CA PRO A 955 -5.66 50.18 4.34
C PRO A 955 -6.95 50.25 5.15
N GLU A 956 -7.60 51.41 5.18
CA GLU A 956 -8.82 51.64 5.96
C GLU A 956 -10.02 50.88 5.36
N GLU A 957 -10.14 50.82 4.04
CA GLU A 957 -11.17 50.02 3.35
C GLU A 957 -10.89 48.52 3.49
N PHE A 958 -9.63 48.09 3.43
CA PHE A 958 -9.26 46.70 3.70
C PHE A 958 -9.65 46.26 5.12
N ILE A 959 -9.40 47.10 6.13
CA ILE A 959 -9.80 46.80 7.51
C ILE A 959 -11.33 46.80 7.65
N GLU A 960 -12.03 47.83 7.14
CA GLU A 960 -13.50 47.92 7.21
C GLU A 960 -14.19 46.74 6.51
N LYS A 961 -13.67 46.29 5.37
CA LYS A 961 -14.36 45.33 4.49
C LYS A 961 -13.85 43.92 4.55
N VAL A 962 -12.54 43.69 4.72
CA VAL A 962 -11.94 42.34 4.65
C VAL A 962 -11.61 41.81 6.05
N VAL A 963 -11.06 42.64 6.95
CA VAL A 963 -10.76 42.21 8.33
C VAL A 963 -12.02 42.11 9.18
N TYR A 964 -12.93 43.08 9.06
CA TYR A 964 -14.26 43.05 9.69
C TYR A 964 -15.36 42.56 8.74
N GLN A 965 -15.03 41.62 7.83
CA GLN A 965 -16.01 41.06 6.90
C GLN A 965 -17.11 40.27 7.63
N HIS A 966 -18.30 40.22 7.04
CA HIS A 966 -19.45 39.51 7.59
C HIS A 966 -20.04 38.57 6.53
N GLU A 967 -19.75 37.28 6.67
CA GLU A 967 -20.32 36.20 5.89
C GLU A 967 -21.61 35.70 6.59
N ASP A 968 -22.71 35.56 5.84
CA ASP A 968 -23.95 34.96 6.35
C ASP A 968 -23.92 33.40 6.36
N GLY A 969 -22.82 32.81 5.88
CA GLY A 969 -22.67 31.37 5.66
C GLY A 969 -21.23 30.95 5.35
N GLU A 970 -21.06 30.06 4.38
CA GLU A 970 -19.75 29.59 3.87
C GLU A 970 -18.87 30.77 3.39
N ILE A 971 -17.54 30.60 3.37
CA ILE A 971 -16.59 31.66 2.97
C ILE A 971 -16.85 32.11 1.53
N SER A 972 -17.38 33.33 1.35
CA SER A 972 -17.68 33.90 0.03
C SER A 972 -16.83 35.11 -0.39
N PHE A 973 -15.91 35.57 0.47
CA PHE A 973 -15.13 36.80 0.27
C PHE A 973 -16.02 38.04 0.09
N SER A 974 -17.09 38.14 0.87
CA SER A 974 -18.08 39.24 0.89
C SER A 974 -17.44 40.63 0.99
N GLY A 975 -16.33 40.74 1.71
CA GLY A 975 -15.54 41.97 1.80
C GLY A 975 -14.97 42.43 0.46
N ILE A 976 -14.41 41.50 -0.30
CA ILE A 976 -13.86 41.75 -1.64
C ILE A 976 -14.98 42.05 -2.63
N ASP A 977 -16.10 41.34 -2.55
CA ASP A 977 -17.30 41.63 -3.34
C ASP A 977 -17.79 43.08 -3.12
N GLN A 978 -17.90 43.54 -1.86
CA GLN A 978 -18.26 44.94 -1.55
C GLN A 978 -17.26 45.96 -2.12
N ILE A 979 -15.95 45.66 -2.10
CA ILE A 979 -14.88 46.50 -2.67
C ILE A 979 -15.01 46.59 -4.20
N LEU A 980 -15.32 45.48 -4.87
CA LEU A 980 -15.54 45.38 -6.31
C LEU A 980 -16.83 46.10 -6.75
N GLN A 981 -17.94 45.87 -6.03
CA GLN A 981 -19.23 46.50 -6.33
C GLN A 981 -19.18 48.03 -6.18
N ARG A 982 -18.48 48.55 -5.15
CA ARG A 982 -18.19 50.00 -5.00
C ARG A 982 -17.44 50.60 -6.20
N ARG A 983 -16.70 49.77 -6.94
CA ARG A 983 -15.94 50.12 -8.16
C ARG A 983 -16.69 49.79 -9.45
N GLY A 984 -17.93 49.32 -9.35
CA GLY A 984 -18.76 48.91 -10.48
C GLY A 984 -18.21 47.69 -11.20
N LEU A 985 -17.74 46.70 -10.44
CA LEU A 985 -17.31 45.37 -10.87
C LEU A 985 -18.17 44.33 -10.13
N CYS A 986 -18.56 43.24 -10.81
CA CYS A 986 -19.36 42.17 -10.23
C CYS A 986 -18.80 40.85 -10.76
N LEU A 987 -18.21 40.05 -9.88
CA LEU A 987 -17.60 38.77 -10.22
C LEU A 987 -18.37 37.62 -9.55
N GLU A 988 -18.50 36.50 -10.26
CA GLU A 988 -19.08 35.30 -9.67
C GLU A 988 -18.20 34.76 -8.54
N LEU A 989 -18.77 33.92 -7.67
CA LEU A 989 -17.99 33.33 -6.56
C LEU A 989 -16.85 32.46 -7.11
N GLY A 990 -17.17 31.57 -8.06
CA GLY A 990 -16.22 30.60 -8.60
C GLY A 990 -16.08 29.35 -7.74
N THR A 991 -15.00 28.60 -7.95
CA THR A 991 -14.63 27.39 -7.20
C THR A 991 -13.17 27.43 -6.74
N PRO A 992 -12.75 26.70 -5.69
CA PRO A 992 -11.35 26.66 -5.27
C PRO A 992 -10.39 26.10 -6.32
N GLU A 993 -10.90 25.35 -7.31
CA GLU A 993 -10.17 24.87 -8.49
C GLU A 993 -9.93 25.96 -9.57
N ASP A 994 -10.54 27.15 -9.45
CA ASP A 994 -10.37 28.24 -10.40
C ASP A 994 -8.90 28.72 -10.43
N ALA A 995 -8.30 28.76 -11.62
CA ALA A 995 -6.94 29.27 -11.79
C ALA A 995 -6.86 30.78 -11.47
N GLU A 996 -5.67 31.25 -11.07
CA GLU A 996 -5.39 32.64 -10.65
C GLU A 996 -5.78 33.71 -11.68
N ILE A 997 -5.84 33.34 -12.96
CA ILE A 997 -6.20 34.21 -14.09
C ILE A 997 -7.71 34.29 -14.36
N VAL A 998 -8.54 33.50 -13.66
CA VAL A 998 -9.99 33.47 -13.83
C VAL A 998 -10.62 34.63 -13.05
N GLU A 999 -11.45 35.44 -13.68
CA GLU A 999 -12.13 36.58 -13.05
C GLU A 999 -13.34 36.15 -12.17
N THR A 1000 -13.08 35.30 -11.18
CA THR A 1000 -13.99 34.94 -10.09
C THR A 1000 -13.42 35.39 -8.74
N ARG A 1001 -14.23 35.40 -7.68
CA ARG A 1001 -13.75 35.71 -6.32
C ARG A 1001 -12.73 34.68 -5.84
N TYR A 1002 -12.91 33.38 -6.16
CA TYR A 1002 -11.91 32.36 -5.89
C TYR A 1002 -10.63 32.52 -6.74
N GLY A 1003 -10.73 32.85 -8.03
CA GLY A 1003 -9.56 33.15 -8.87
C GLY A 1003 -8.73 34.31 -8.31
N LEU A 1004 -9.38 35.41 -7.88
CA LEU A 1004 -8.70 36.51 -7.16
C LEU A 1004 -8.12 36.08 -5.81
N ALA A 1005 -8.79 35.22 -5.04
CA ALA A 1005 -8.25 34.71 -3.78
C ALA A 1005 -7.02 33.80 -4.00
N ASN A 1006 -6.99 33.04 -5.08
CA ASN A 1006 -5.84 32.22 -5.50
C ASN A 1006 -4.70 33.11 -6.02
N ALA A 1007 -4.98 34.16 -6.81
CA ALA A 1007 -3.95 35.15 -7.20
C ALA A 1007 -3.37 35.90 -5.98
N LYS A 1008 -4.20 36.22 -4.97
CA LYS A 1008 -3.75 36.76 -3.68
C LYS A 1008 -2.87 35.77 -2.92
N LEU A 1009 -3.17 34.47 -2.99
CA LEU A 1009 -2.34 33.42 -2.40
C LEU A 1009 -0.96 33.38 -3.06
N ALA A 1010 -0.87 33.44 -4.39
CA ALA A 1010 0.41 33.49 -5.11
C ALA A 1010 1.25 34.72 -4.73
N GLU A 1011 0.64 35.91 -4.71
CA GLU A 1011 1.30 37.15 -4.27
C GLU A 1011 1.78 37.10 -2.81
N MET A 1012 1.01 36.47 -1.92
CA MET A 1012 1.44 36.24 -0.54
C MET A 1012 2.56 35.20 -0.46
N THR A 1013 2.50 34.16 -1.29
CA THR A 1013 3.49 33.08 -1.38
C THR A 1013 4.86 33.64 -1.73
N GLU A 1014 4.94 34.48 -2.77
CA GLU A 1014 6.18 35.13 -3.19
C GLU A 1014 6.77 36.03 -2.08
N MET A 1015 5.93 36.87 -1.45
CA MET A 1015 6.39 37.76 -0.38
C MET A 1015 6.89 36.98 0.86
N VAL A 1016 6.22 35.89 1.25
CA VAL A 1016 6.66 35.02 2.36
C VAL A 1016 7.97 34.30 2.03
N VAL A 1017 8.20 33.88 0.78
CA VAL A 1017 9.49 33.29 0.35
C VAL A 1017 10.62 34.31 0.39
N MET A 1018 10.38 35.54 -0.07
CA MET A 1018 11.40 36.60 -0.11
C MET A 1018 11.70 37.19 1.27
N SER A 1019 10.70 37.26 2.15
CA SER A 1019 10.83 37.79 3.50
C SER A 1019 9.82 37.10 4.43
N PRO A 1020 10.18 35.97 5.06
CA PRO A 1020 9.29 35.26 5.96
C PRO A 1020 8.90 36.13 7.17
N PRO A 1021 7.61 36.22 7.55
CA PRO A 1021 7.20 36.95 8.73
C PRO A 1021 7.71 36.23 10.00
N PRO A 1022 8.27 36.95 10.98
CA PRO A 1022 8.88 36.31 12.15
C PRO A 1022 7.80 35.77 13.09
N VAL A 1023 8.11 34.65 13.75
CA VAL A 1023 7.25 34.06 14.79
C VAL A 1023 7.43 34.81 16.10
N ASN A 1024 6.33 35.13 16.78
CA ASN A 1024 6.38 35.79 18.09
C ASN A 1024 7.09 34.88 19.14
N ALA A 1025 8.25 35.32 19.62
CA ALA A 1025 9.12 34.53 20.50
C ALA A 1025 8.60 34.39 21.95
N GLY A 1026 7.61 35.20 22.37
CA GLY A 1026 6.87 35.00 23.62
C GLY A 1026 5.89 33.85 23.47
N LEU A 1027 5.03 33.95 22.47
CA LEU A 1027 4.01 32.96 22.15
C LEU A 1027 4.62 31.58 21.82
N PHE A 1028 5.71 31.51 21.05
CA PHE A 1028 6.38 30.24 20.77
C PHE A 1028 6.86 29.51 22.04
N ARG A 1029 7.36 30.25 23.05
CA ARG A 1029 7.74 29.66 24.34
C ARG A 1029 6.54 29.16 25.13
N LEU A 1030 5.44 29.93 25.15
CA LEU A 1030 4.18 29.53 25.76
C LEU A 1030 3.63 28.23 25.12
N LEU A 1031 3.52 28.20 23.79
CA LEU A 1031 3.02 27.04 23.05
C LEU A 1031 3.88 25.79 23.30
N LYS A 1032 5.21 25.95 23.34
CA LYS A 1032 6.10 24.84 23.68
C LYS A 1032 5.84 24.31 25.10
N GLY A 1033 5.75 25.19 26.09
CA GLY A 1033 5.46 24.81 27.47
C GLY A 1033 4.11 24.09 27.61
N LEU A 1034 3.08 24.56 26.90
CA LEU A 1034 1.74 23.94 26.87
C LEU A 1034 1.79 22.49 26.37
N VAL A 1035 2.50 22.21 25.27
CA VAL A 1035 2.69 20.84 24.76
C VAL A 1035 3.48 19.98 25.75
N GLU A 1036 4.52 20.51 26.37
CA GLU A 1036 5.32 19.81 27.41
C GLU A 1036 4.47 19.43 28.64
N ASN A 1037 3.36 20.12 28.90
CA ASN A 1037 2.42 19.86 30.00
C ASN A 1037 1.09 19.20 29.56
N GLY A 1038 1.07 18.63 28.35
CA GLY A 1038 -0.04 17.81 27.85
C GLY A 1038 -1.25 18.58 27.31
N VAL A 1039 -1.18 19.90 27.15
CA VAL A 1039 -2.25 20.72 26.56
C VAL A 1039 -2.21 20.60 25.03
N ALA A 1040 -3.34 20.24 24.42
CA ALA A 1040 -3.42 20.04 22.98
C ALA A 1040 -3.55 21.38 22.22
N LEU A 1041 -2.79 21.56 21.14
CA LEU A 1041 -2.81 22.81 20.36
C LEU A 1041 -3.41 22.62 18.96
N ALA A 1042 -4.22 23.57 18.52
CA ALA A 1042 -4.64 23.69 17.12
C ALA A 1042 -4.32 25.08 16.55
N VAL A 1043 -4.09 25.15 15.24
CA VAL A 1043 -3.97 26.41 14.50
C VAL A 1043 -5.00 26.47 13.38
N VAL A 1044 -5.65 27.62 13.22
CA VAL A 1044 -6.70 27.84 12.22
C VAL A 1044 -6.39 29.04 11.34
N SER A 1045 -6.85 29.02 10.09
CA SER A 1045 -6.86 30.19 9.21
C SER A 1045 -8.10 30.15 8.31
N TYR A 1046 -8.72 31.31 8.08
CA TYR A 1046 -9.77 31.47 7.07
C TYR A 1046 -9.20 31.53 5.63
N SER A 1047 -7.89 31.34 5.44
CA SER A 1047 -7.21 31.40 4.15
C SER A 1047 -6.33 30.16 3.90
N ARG A 1048 -5.97 29.93 2.64
CA ARG A 1048 -5.16 28.76 2.19
C ARG A 1048 -3.64 28.93 2.46
N THR A 1049 -3.22 29.97 3.17
CA THR A 1049 -1.79 30.32 3.39
C THR A 1049 -1.11 29.51 4.50
N LEU A 1050 -1.90 28.92 5.40
CA LEU A 1050 -1.43 28.31 6.65
C LEU A 1050 -0.40 27.19 6.41
N LYS A 1051 -0.63 26.32 5.42
CA LYS A 1051 0.29 25.23 5.07
C LYS A 1051 1.70 25.75 4.75
N GLN A 1052 1.80 26.84 4.00
CA GLN A 1052 3.09 27.46 3.65
C GLN A 1052 3.75 28.13 4.86
N LEU A 1053 3.00 28.91 5.64
CA LEU A 1053 3.53 29.59 6.84
C LEU A 1053 4.12 28.61 7.86
N LEU A 1054 3.47 27.46 8.03
CA LEU A 1054 3.95 26.35 8.86
C LEU A 1054 5.15 25.62 8.22
N ALA A 1055 5.18 25.44 6.90
CA ALA A 1055 6.32 24.86 6.19
C ALA A 1055 7.60 25.71 6.34
N SER A 1056 7.47 27.04 6.28
CA SER A 1056 8.56 27.98 6.57
C SER A 1056 9.02 27.97 8.04
N ASN A 1057 8.24 27.41 8.95
CA ASN A 1057 8.54 27.39 10.40
C ASN A 1057 8.36 25.98 11.02
N PRO A 1058 9.22 25.00 10.67
CA PRO A 1058 9.01 23.59 11.05
C PRO A 1058 8.97 23.33 12.56
N GLN A 1059 9.65 24.14 13.38
CA GLN A 1059 9.62 24.02 14.84
C GLN A 1059 8.24 24.39 15.41
N LEU A 1060 7.60 25.43 14.87
CA LEU A 1060 6.26 25.86 15.25
C LEU A 1060 5.20 24.84 14.77
N ALA A 1061 5.33 24.36 13.53
CA ALA A 1061 4.42 23.37 12.95
C ALA A 1061 4.35 22.04 13.73
N ARG A 1062 5.41 21.68 14.48
CA ARG A 1062 5.46 20.47 15.31
C ARG A 1062 4.62 20.57 16.59
N LEU A 1063 4.32 21.78 17.06
CA LEU A 1063 3.57 22.00 18.31
C LEU A 1063 2.06 21.73 18.15
N PHE A 1064 1.53 21.82 16.93
CA PHE A 1064 0.11 21.67 16.66
C PHE A 1064 -0.30 20.21 16.43
N VAL A 1065 -1.32 19.77 17.15
CA VAL A 1065 -2.03 18.49 17.00
C VAL A 1065 -2.91 18.51 15.75
N ALA A 1066 -3.44 19.68 15.41
CA ALA A 1066 -4.26 19.89 14.21
C ALA A 1066 -4.02 21.28 13.60
N SER A 1067 -4.12 21.35 12.27
CA SER A 1067 -4.33 22.59 11.52
C SER A 1067 -5.66 22.56 10.77
N ILE A 1068 -6.25 23.73 10.51
CA ILE A 1068 -7.41 23.91 9.61
C ILE A 1068 -7.16 25.19 8.81
N ASP A 1069 -7.31 25.13 7.50
CA ASP A 1069 -7.11 26.27 6.60
C ASP A 1069 -8.35 26.53 5.73
N GLY A 1070 -8.27 27.52 4.85
CA GLY A 1070 -9.36 27.89 3.94
C GLY A 1070 -9.76 26.79 2.94
N GLU A 1071 -8.95 25.76 2.73
CA GLU A 1071 -9.27 24.62 1.85
C GLU A 1071 -10.14 23.61 2.60
N GLU A 1072 -9.73 23.23 3.82
CA GLU A 1072 -10.59 22.39 4.66
C GLU A 1072 -11.87 23.12 5.11
N ALA A 1073 -11.83 24.44 5.27
CA ALA A 1073 -13.02 25.23 5.53
C ALA A 1073 -14.06 25.14 4.39
N TYR A 1074 -13.61 25.06 3.13
CA TYR A 1074 -14.48 24.85 1.99
C TYR A 1074 -15.06 23.43 1.97
N ASP A 1075 -14.21 22.41 2.05
CA ASP A 1075 -14.62 20.99 2.03
C ASP A 1075 -15.70 20.67 3.09
N TRP A 1076 -15.60 21.31 4.25
CA TRP A 1076 -16.50 21.11 5.40
C TRP A 1076 -17.61 22.15 5.52
N LYS A 1077 -17.74 23.08 4.57
CA LYS A 1077 -18.75 24.16 4.58
C LYS A 1077 -18.72 24.98 5.87
N ILE A 1078 -17.51 25.21 6.39
CA ILE A 1078 -17.28 26.00 7.59
C ILE A 1078 -17.64 27.45 7.29
N LYS A 1079 -18.41 28.05 8.19
CA LYS A 1079 -18.82 29.44 8.05
C LYS A 1079 -17.67 30.41 8.21
N GLY A 1080 -17.69 31.48 7.42
CA GLY A 1080 -16.72 32.56 7.52
C GLY A 1080 -16.91 33.43 8.76
N GLN A 1081 -16.06 34.45 8.91
CA GLN A 1081 -16.21 35.43 10.00
C GLN A 1081 -17.58 36.16 9.87
N PRO A 1082 -18.29 36.42 10.98
CA PRO A 1082 -17.88 36.31 12.38
C PRO A 1082 -18.29 35.00 13.08
N HIS A 1083 -18.48 33.89 12.34
CA HIS A 1083 -18.86 32.61 12.93
C HIS A 1083 -17.67 31.87 13.59
N LEU A 1084 -17.96 31.13 14.66
CA LEU A 1084 -16.96 30.39 15.45
C LEU A 1084 -16.73 28.94 14.99
N ASP A 1085 -17.43 28.50 13.94
CA ASP A 1085 -17.42 27.13 13.40
C ASP A 1085 -15.98 26.62 13.16
N LEU A 1086 -15.08 27.49 12.69
CA LEU A 1086 -13.66 27.18 12.49
C LEU A 1086 -12.94 26.77 13.81
N TYR A 1087 -13.20 27.47 14.91
CA TYR A 1087 -12.62 27.17 16.23
C TYR A 1087 -13.28 25.94 16.87
N MET A 1088 -14.57 25.73 16.64
CA MET A 1088 -15.29 24.54 17.14
C MET A 1088 -14.76 23.27 16.47
N ARG A 1089 -14.54 23.30 15.15
CA ARG A 1089 -13.91 22.20 14.40
C ARG A 1089 -12.47 21.94 14.84
N ALA A 1090 -11.73 22.99 15.22
CA ALA A 1090 -10.38 22.85 15.75
C ALA A 1090 -10.36 22.14 17.11
N ALA A 1091 -11.23 22.53 18.04
CA ALA A 1091 -11.39 21.88 19.35
C ALA A 1091 -11.78 20.39 19.21
N GLU A 1092 -12.70 20.08 18.28
CA GLU A 1092 -13.09 18.71 17.94
C GLU A 1092 -11.88 17.87 17.48
N LYS A 1093 -11.11 18.37 16.50
CA LYS A 1093 -9.95 17.65 15.95
C LYS A 1093 -8.89 17.30 16.99
N ILE A 1094 -8.70 18.15 18.00
CA ILE A 1094 -7.74 17.94 19.09
C ILE A 1094 -8.34 17.19 20.28
N HIS A 1095 -9.60 16.74 20.18
CA HIS A 1095 -10.32 15.98 21.19
C HIS A 1095 -10.53 16.72 22.53
N VAL A 1096 -10.68 18.05 22.48
CA VAL A 1096 -10.88 18.89 23.66
C VAL A 1096 -12.32 19.38 23.70
N ASP A 1097 -12.96 19.26 24.86
CA ASP A 1097 -14.26 19.90 25.10
C ASP A 1097 -14.10 21.42 24.95
N ILE A 1098 -14.94 22.03 24.11
CA ILE A 1098 -14.98 23.48 23.87
C ILE A 1098 -15.00 24.25 25.21
N ASN A 1099 -15.70 23.75 26.23
CA ASN A 1099 -15.80 24.42 27.53
C ASN A 1099 -14.49 24.44 28.36
N ARG A 1100 -13.50 23.62 27.98
CA ARG A 1100 -12.10 23.56 28.47
C ARG A 1100 -11.09 24.01 27.40
N CYS A 1101 -11.56 24.64 26.32
CA CYS A 1101 -10.73 25.14 25.22
C CYS A 1101 -10.56 26.66 25.29
N LEU A 1102 -9.32 27.13 25.23
CA LEU A 1102 -8.97 28.56 25.14
C LEU A 1102 -8.76 28.95 23.68
N VAL A 1103 -9.24 30.13 23.26
CA VAL A 1103 -9.05 30.64 21.89
C VAL A 1103 -8.16 31.88 21.90
N ILE A 1104 -7.15 31.93 21.04
CA ILE A 1104 -6.33 33.11 20.79
C ILE A 1104 -6.61 33.59 19.36
N SER A 1105 -7.11 34.81 19.21
CA SER A 1105 -7.55 35.38 17.93
C SER A 1105 -7.31 36.90 17.89
N HIS A 1106 -7.59 37.52 16.75
CA HIS A 1106 -7.75 38.96 16.62
C HIS A 1106 -9.21 39.36 16.37
N HIS A 1107 -9.51 40.64 16.61
CA HIS A 1107 -10.68 41.39 16.14
C HIS A 1107 -12.04 40.82 16.58
N LEU A 1108 -12.11 40.25 17.79
CA LEU A 1108 -13.33 39.68 18.36
C LEU A 1108 -14.39 40.71 18.79
N ASP A 1109 -14.13 42.00 18.55
CA ASP A 1109 -14.93 43.13 19.04
C ASP A 1109 -16.14 43.50 18.15
N ARG A 1110 -16.31 42.86 16.99
CA ARG A 1110 -17.41 43.15 16.04
C ARG A 1110 -18.00 41.88 15.41
N GLY A 1111 -19.33 41.85 15.26
CA GLY A 1111 -20.05 40.79 14.55
C GLY A 1111 -20.22 39.46 15.31
N PHE A 1112 -19.31 39.11 16.22
CA PHE A 1112 -19.37 37.83 16.96
C PHE A 1112 -20.60 37.73 17.88
N ASN A 1113 -21.12 36.52 18.03
CA ASN A 1113 -22.29 36.22 18.86
C ASN A 1113 -21.89 35.80 20.29
N ALA A 1114 -22.42 36.49 21.31
CA ALA A 1114 -22.08 36.23 22.72
C ALA A 1114 -22.45 34.81 23.18
N LYS A 1115 -23.59 34.27 22.76
CA LYS A 1115 -24.04 32.91 23.12
C LYS A 1115 -23.08 31.84 22.60
N GLU A 1116 -22.62 31.98 21.36
CA GLU A 1116 -21.61 31.10 20.78
C GLU A 1116 -20.24 31.24 21.47
N MET A 1117 -19.80 32.47 21.76
CA MET A 1117 -18.56 32.68 22.52
C MET A 1117 -18.64 32.09 23.94
N SER A 1118 -19.79 32.14 24.61
CA SER A 1118 -19.94 31.62 25.99
C SER A 1118 -19.66 30.12 26.14
N LYS A 1119 -19.63 29.36 25.03
CA LYS A 1119 -19.30 27.93 25.01
C LYS A 1119 -17.83 27.65 25.33
N PHE A 1120 -16.91 28.52 24.90
CA PHE A 1120 -15.46 28.32 25.10
C PHE A 1120 -15.01 28.62 26.54
N ARG A 1121 -13.82 28.17 26.98
CA ARG A 1121 -13.31 28.50 28.33
C ARG A 1121 -13.04 30.00 28.47
N MET A 1122 -12.38 30.58 27.48
CA MET A 1122 -11.92 31.97 27.43
C MET A 1122 -11.44 32.33 26.01
N PHE A 1123 -11.56 33.60 25.64
CA PHE A 1123 -10.90 34.19 24.47
C PHE A 1123 -9.80 35.16 24.89
N ILE A 1124 -8.70 35.14 24.17
CA ILE A 1124 -7.65 36.17 24.18
C ILE A 1124 -7.71 36.88 22.82
N ASP A 1125 -8.13 38.14 22.84
CA ASP A 1125 -8.18 39.03 21.66
C ASP A 1125 -6.87 39.81 21.61
N VAL A 1126 -5.97 39.41 20.71
CA VAL A 1126 -4.68 40.07 20.52
C VAL A 1126 -4.88 41.31 19.66
N GLU A 1127 -4.29 42.45 20.03
CA GLU A 1127 -4.28 43.65 19.21
C GLU A 1127 -3.17 43.56 18.15
N ASP A 1128 -3.56 43.57 16.88
CA ASP A 1128 -2.63 43.73 15.76
C ASP A 1128 -2.29 45.23 15.54
N PRO A 1129 -1.00 45.63 15.44
CA PRO A 1129 -0.58 47.02 15.27
C PRO A 1129 -1.08 47.71 13.98
N PHE A 1130 -1.28 46.98 12.88
CA PHE A 1130 -1.76 47.52 11.62
C PHE A 1130 -3.22 47.99 11.73
N VAL A 1131 -4.03 47.29 12.54
CA VAL A 1131 -5.44 47.64 12.79
C VAL A 1131 -5.60 48.65 13.93
N SER A 1132 -4.95 48.43 15.07
CA SER A 1132 -5.10 49.28 16.27
C SER A 1132 -4.59 50.71 16.08
N SER A 1133 -3.64 50.92 15.16
CA SER A 1133 -3.17 52.26 14.77
C SER A 1133 -4.16 53.05 13.90
N ARG A 1134 -5.23 52.42 13.40
CA ARG A 1134 -6.20 53.01 12.44
C ARG A 1134 -7.64 53.01 12.94
N PHE A 1135 -8.05 52.00 13.71
CA PHE A 1135 -9.40 51.85 14.23
C PHE A 1135 -9.41 51.76 15.75
N LEU A 1136 -10.34 52.49 16.37
CA LEU A 1136 -10.67 52.31 17.78
C LEU A 1136 -11.47 51.03 17.98
N SER A 1137 -11.14 50.31 19.05
CA SER A 1137 -11.78 49.06 19.42
C SER A 1137 -13.16 49.28 20.05
N SER A 1138 -14.01 48.28 19.89
CA SER A 1138 -15.42 48.28 20.29
C SER A 1138 -15.63 47.49 21.59
N PRO A 1139 -16.76 47.68 22.30
CA PRO A 1139 -17.16 46.79 23.39
C PRO A 1139 -17.50 45.39 22.85
N TYR A 1140 -17.10 44.34 23.56
CA TYR A 1140 -17.43 42.96 23.19
C TYR A 1140 -18.93 42.66 23.29
N PRO A 1141 -19.44 41.70 22.50
CA PRO A 1141 -20.81 41.23 22.62
C PRO A 1141 -21.05 40.62 24.01
N SER A 1142 -22.22 40.91 24.60
CA SER A 1142 -22.64 40.42 25.92
C SER A 1142 -23.93 39.61 25.80
N LEU A 1143 -24.12 38.66 26.73
CA LEU A 1143 -25.34 37.86 26.84
C LEU A 1143 -26.46 38.72 27.40
N THR A 1144 -27.66 38.53 26.87
CA THR A 1144 -28.87 38.99 27.54
C THR A 1144 -29.13 38.18 28.82
N PRO A 1145 -29.93 38.70 29.78
CA PRO A 1145 -30.28 37.98 31.01
C PRO A 1145 -31.07 36.67 30.80
N GLU A 1146 -31.60 36.45 29.59
CA GLU A 1146 -32.26 35.21 29.20
C GLU A 1146 -31.22 34.20 28.70
N GLU A 1147 -30.31 34.61 27.80
CA GLU A 1147 -29.23 33.76 27.29
C GLU A 1147 -28.29 33.31 28.42
N SER A 1148 -27.93 34.17 29.37
CA SER A 1148 -27.07 33.79 30.51
C SER A 1148 -27.71 32.71 31.40
N LYS A 1149 -29.04 32.67 31.52
CA LYS A 1149 -29.75 31.58 32.21
C LYS A 1149 -29.80 30.31 31.38
N GLU A 1150 -29.88 30.42 30.06
CA GLU A 1150 -29.92 29.28 29.14
C GLU A 1150 -28.55 28.60 29.02
N THR A 1151 -27.46 29.37 28.96
CA THR A 1151 -26.09 28.85 28.89
C THR A 1151 -25.53 28.43 30.24
N GLY A 1152 -26.14 28.88 31.35
CA GLY A 1152 -25.63 28.66 32.70
C GLY A 1152 -24.29 29.35 32.99
N ARG A 1153 -23.95 30.37 32.20
CA ARG A 1153 -22.71 31.14 32.30
C ARG A 1153 -22.98 32.65 32.27
N ASP A 1154 -22.07 33.41 32.87
CA ASP A 1154 -22.00 34.86 32.70
C ASP A 1154 -21.50 35.22 31.28
N ASN A 1155 -21.30 36.51 31.02
CA ASN A 1155 -20.76 37.01 29.75
C ASN A 1155 -19.46 36.28 29.33
N PRO A 1156 -19.20 36.12 28.02
CA PRO A 1156 -17.97 35.50 27.54
C PRO A 1156 -16.73 36.19 28.12
N VAL A 1157 -15.80 35.41 28.65
CA VAL A 1157 -14.54 35.93 29.17
C VAL A 1157 -13.63 36.22 27.97
N VAL A 1158 -13.53 37.49 27.59
CA VAL A 1158 -12.64 37.97 26.53
C VAL A 1158 -11.61 38.92 27.14
N CYS A 1159 -10.33 38.54 27.12
CA CYS A 1159 -9.24 39.40 27.55
C CYS A 1159 -8.56 40.02 26.33
N ARG A 1160 -8.48 41.36 26.27
CA ARG A 1160 -7.71 42.04 25.22
C ARG A 1160 -6.25 42.17 25.63
N LEU A 1161 -5.31 41.91 24.71
CA LEU A 1161 -3.87 42.04 24.95
C LEU A 1161 -3.16 42.75 23.79
N GLU A 1162 -2.25 43.67 24.10
CA GLU A 1162 -1.21 44.08 23.15
C GLU A 1162 -0.33 42.86 22.77
N LEU A 1163 0.06 42.72 21.50
CA LEU A 1163 0.96 41.65 21.00
C LEU A 1163 2.28 41.52 21.82
N SER A 1164 2.75 42.63 22.40
CA SER A 1164 3.93 42.72 23.27
C SER A 1164 3.73 42.15 24.68
N ARG A 1165 2.48 41.88 25.10
CA ARG A 1165 2.10 41.42 26.45
C ARG A 1165 1.53 40.00 26.49
N ILE A 1166 1.64 39.25 25.39
CA ILE A 1166 1.25 37.84 25.35
C ILE A 1166 2.08 37.06 26.40
N PRO A 1167 1.44 36.21 27.25
CA PRO A 1167 2.14 35.36 28.21
C PRO A 1167 3.24 34.52 27.56
N SER A 1168 4.33 34.32 28.29
CA SER A 1168 5.49 33.53 27.82
C SER A 1168 5.65 32.19 28.52
N SER A 1169 4.75 31.91 29.48
CA SER A 1169 4.73 30.72 30.34
C SER A 1169 3.29 30.35 30.73
N ILE A 1170 3.08 29.10 31.15
CA ILE A 1170 1.76 28.61 31.59
C ILE A 1170 1.28 29.38 32.82
N ASP A 1171 2.14 29.57 33.82
CA ASP A 1171 1.80 30.29 35.06
C ASP A 1171 1.28 31.72 34.79
N GLU A 1172 1.87 32.43 33.83
CA GLU A 1172 1.40 33.75 33.40
C GLU A 1172 0.03 33.70 32.72
N LEU A 1173 -0.23 32.66 31.92
CA LEU A 1173 -1.52 32.43 31.26
C LEU A 1173 -2.61 32.01 32.26
N GLU A 1174 -2.29 31.19 33.26
CA GLU A 1174 -3.20 30.78 34.33
C GLU A 1174 -3.56 31.94 35.27
N ASP A 1175 -2.59 32.77 35.66
CA ASP A 1175 -2.86 34.00 36.42
C ASP A 1175 -3.88 34.92 35.73
N MET A 1176 -3.89 34.92 34.39
CA MET A 1176 -4.90 35.65 33.60
C MET A 1176 -6.26 34.93 33.55
N VAL A 1177 -6.28 33.61 33.34
CA VAL A 1177 -7.50 32.79 33.33
C VAL A 1177 -8.23 32.84 34.68
N ASP A 1178 -7.49 32.98 35.77
CA ASP A 1178 -8.01 33.17 37.14
C ASP A 1178 -8.34 34.63 37.50
N GLY A 1179 -8.06 35.59 36.62
CA GLY A 1179 -8.28 37.02 36.89
C GLY A 1179 -7.38 37.60 37.99
N ARG A 1180 -6.23 36.98 38.29
CA ARG A 1180 -5.23 37.45 39.27
C ARG A 1180 -4.30 38.51 38.67
N LYS A 1181 -4.14 38.49 37.34
CA LYS A 1181 -3.51 39.55 36.53
C LYS A 1181 -4.43 39.88 35.35
N MET A 1182 -5.08 41.04 35.40
CA MET A 1182 -5.72 41.73 34.27
C MET A 1182 -5.23 43.18 34.25
#